data_AF-A0A9P5VBM8-F1
#
_entry.id   AF-A0A9P5VBM8-F1
#
_cell.length_a   1.000
_cell.length_b   1.000
_cell.length_c   1.000
_cell.angle_alpha   90.00
_cell.angle_beta   90.00
_cell.angle_gamma   90.00
#
_symmetry.space_group_name_H-M   'P 1'
#
loop_
_entity.id
_entity.type
_entity.pdbx_description
1 polymer ?
#
loop_
_entity_poly.entity_id
_entity_poly.type
_entity_poly.pdbx_seq_one_letter_code
_entity_poly.pdbx_strand_id
1 'polypeptide(L)'
;MTSSSNNNNNNNNNNNTVTTTATTTATTTATSLKHTLKKRNTTNSNSNGHGQSNGHRTRTDSKMGEFEDSADNSGSDSSSDRTEYLDEFSRWRNAVQPYCPSYSVAFKAIFLVRALAATYSNISDCDEVFNFWEPMHYLQYGSGLETWEYSPLYAIRSWAYILLHALAAEITRLALSANRLQVFFIIRIILGAVSAHCEATLYRAVVDEVDPRIGRYLLLTLITSAGTWIASNAFLPSTFAMYTTMLFFSQMLQPPRQHSGKRTFWAIFWVGLGGLLGWPFSAAVGLPFALEELLIHSRNQSKKKTVRFRDWRRIRFLRLVTSAVAVLGCVLIPIIVIDRYYYKKLVIVPLNIVLYNVFGGDVGPDIFGTEPWWFYILNGILNFNILFIAALVSLPALLVTYFAIPDALPSSPSSSGEIKDPLLLFSLKLSPFYLWFAIFTAQPHKEERFLFVVYPLICFNACMTLFMIQKLIQRGLNRFVTRSKTAAIHKYSAGLVWVVLIAAAALSISRILALHEHYSAPIDVYRKAFDLIKVPGPIAIEGTADPTIVAAAAATSVTSEDGNVTTEVSKKPEVIRVCVGKEWYRFPSHYFLPEGAKLGLIKSHFDGLLPGEFLESTNASAELPLLEDQPSANAGKTHQPFRIDWRWSADRRPGTSYIPLLMNNENKEVHEHYTPLEQCQYLVDLDYSGRYTDKEDSTTADLIEPRYLQDKEKWERLYCTTFLDTTVGAGRHPLIRAFWIPDKITVALTRGQTKVWGDYCLARRKATPSHPSSPV
;
A
#
# COMPACT_ATOMS: atom_id res chain seq x y z
N MET A 1 -3.10 -66.22 41.58
CA MET A 1 -1.79 -66.26 42.26
C MET A 1 -0.89 -65.32 41.49
N THR A 2 -0.85 -64.05 41.93
CA THR A 2 0.26 -63.38 42.64
C THR A 2 1.23 -62.75 41.62
N SER A 3 1.51 -61.45 41.59
CA SER A 3 1.42 -60.38 42.61
C SER A 3 1.69 -59.03 41.88
N SER A 4 0.86 -57.99 42.00
CA SER A 4 0.82 -56.94 43.06
C SER A 4 1.95 -55.90 42.93
N SER A 5 1.78 -54.58 43.14
CA SER A 5 0.66 -53.74 43.58
C SER A 5 1.05 -52.24 43.60
N ASN A 6 0.03 -51.39 43.84
CA ASN A 6 0.01 -50.07 44.53
C ASN A 6 0.08 -48.80 43.66
N ASN A 7 -0.84 -47.80 43.72
CA ASN A 7 -1.71 -47.12 44.73
C ASN A 7 -1.29 -45.61 44.68
N ASN A 8 -2.08 -44.55 44.88
CA ASN A 8 -3.48 -44.32 45.26
C ASN A 8 -3.81 -42.81 45.15
N ASN A 9 -5.10 -42.48 45.39
CA ASN A 9 -5.76 -41.21 45.79
C ASN A 9 -6.37 -40.32 44.68
N ASN A 10 -7.71 -40.33 44.51
CA ASN A 10 -8.82 -39.74 45.33
C ASN A 10 -8.96 -38.22 45.10
N ASN A 11 -10.12 -37.61 44.89
CA ASN A 11 -11.52 -38.05 44.74
C ASN A 11 -12.33 -36.80 44.26
N ASN A 12 -13.26 -36.98 43.31
CA ASN A 12 -14.70 -36.66 43.38
C ASN A 12 -15.16 -35.35 44.08
N ASN A 13 -16.18 -34.60 43.60
CA ASN A 13 -17.36 -35.00 42.84
C ASN A 13 -18.22 -33.76 42.48
N ASN A 14 -18.89 -33.81 41.32
CA ASN A 14 -20.35 -33.67 41.07
C ASN A 14 -21.15 -32.50 41.70
N ASN A 15 -22.19 -31.92 41.10
CA ASN A 15 -22.99 -32.22 39.91
C ASN A 15 -23.98 -31.06 39.69
N ASN A 16 -24.43 -30.88 38.44
CA ASN A 16 -25.81 -30.65 37.95
C ASN A 16 -26.69 -29.56 38.64
N THR A 17 -27.53 -28.76 37.96
CA THR A 17 -28.39 -29.03 36.80
C THR A 17 -29.08 -27.70 36.40
N VAL A 18 -29.17 -27.44 35.09
CA VAL A 18 -30.35 -27.01 34.29
C VAL A 18 -31.44 -26.17 35.00
N THR A 19 -31.78 -24.96 34.50
CA THR A 19 -32.92 -24.66 33.59
C THR A 19 -33.38 -23.17 33.68
N THR A 20 -33.68 -22.58 32.51
CA THR A 20 -34.76 -21.60 32.19
C THR A 20 -34.76 -20.12 32.64
N THR A 21 -34.77 -19.25 31.62
CA THR A 21 -35.61 -18.05 31.38
C THR A 21 -35.76 -16.96 32.46
N ALA A 22 -35.44 -15.71 32.10
CA ALA A 22 -36.44 -14.70 31.71
C ALA A 22 -35.87 -13.26 31.69
N THR A 23 -36.26 -12.57 30.63
CA THR A 23 -36.34 -11.13 30.35
C THR A 23 -36.73 -10.25 31.55
N THR A 24 -36.09 -9.09 31.77
CA THR A 24 -36.77 -7.76 31.80
C THR A 24 -35.82 -6.57 32.02
N THR A 25 -36.09 -5.55 31.21
CA THR A 25 -35.83 -4.10 31.32
C THR A 25 -36.05 -3.48 32.71
N ALA A 26 -35.28 -2.44 33.06
CA ALA A 26 -35.80 -1.10 33.38
C ALA A 26 -34.71 -0.09 33.83
N THR A 27 -34.66 1.02 33.11
CA THR A 27 -34.36 2.40 33.52
C THR A 27 -34.77 2.77 34.96
N THR A 28 -33.98 3.60 35.69
CA THR A 28 -34.41 4.96 36.12
C THR A 28 -33.29 5.80 36.75
N THR A 29 -33.55 7.10 36.67
CA THR A 29 -32.82 8.36 36.93
C THR A 29 -32.68 8.85 38.38
N ALA A 30 -31.78 9.84 38.54
CA ALA A 30 -31.79 10.98 39.49
C ALA A 30 -31.40 10.67 40.96
N THR A 31 -30.75 11.54 41.77
CA THR A 31 -30.81 13.01 41.83
C THR A 31 -29.65 13.59 42.67
N SER A 32 -29.27 14.82 42.29
CA SER A 32 -28.50 15.89 42.96
C SER A 32 -28.48 15.98 44.50
N LEU A 33 -27.34 16.45 45.04
CA LEU A 33 -27.33 17.36 46.20
C LEU A 33 -26.19 18.40 46.10
N LYS A 34 -26.58 19.67 46.04
CA LYS A 34 -25.76 20.89 46.17
C LYS A 34 -25.81 21.37 47.63
N HIS A 35 -24.75 21.97 48.14
CA HIS A 35 -24.77 23.30 48.82
C HIS A 35 -23.31 23.74 49.11
N THR A 36 -22.76 24.78 48.47
CA THR A 36 -22.79 26.23 48.79
C THR A 36 -22.05 26.62 50.08
N LEU A 37 -20.91 27.33 49.97
CA LEU A 37 -20.75 28.71 50.48
C LEU A 37 -19.37 29.31 50.15
N LYS A 38 -19.34 30.64 50.08
CA LYS A 38 -18.45 31.52 49.34
C LYS A 38 -17.99 32.65 50.26
N LYS A 39 -16.80 33.20 49.99
CA LYS A 39 -16.21 34.51 50.41
C LYS A 39 -15.65 34.61 51.84
N ARG A 40 -14.39 35.07 51.97
CA ARG A 40 -13.99 36.49 51.99
C ARG A 40 -12.46 36.69 51.90
N ASN A 41 -12.08 37.77 51.20
CA ASN A 41 -10.73 38.33 51.05
C ASN A 41 -10.25 39.03 52.34
N THR A 42 -8.92 39.14 52.53
CA THR A 42 -8.10 40.37 52.79
C THR A 42 -6.68 39.92 53.21
N THR A 43 -5.66 40.07 52.36
CA THR A 43 -4.61 41.13 52.33
C THR A 43 -3.60 41.16 53.50
N ASN A 44 -2.34 41.16 53.07
CA ASN A 44 -1.15 41.84 53.61
C ASN A 44 -0.10 41.08 54.45
N SER A 45 1.07 40.98 53.80
CA SER A 45 2.41 41.43 54.21
C SER A 45 3.23 40.61 55.22
N ASN A 46 4.31 40.05 54.67
CA ASN A 46 5.64 39.82 55.22
C ASN A 46 5.95 40.42 56.60
N SER A 47 6.58 39.60 57.45
CA SER A 47 7.88 39.92 58.04
C SER A 47 8.58 38.65 58.54
N ASN A 48 9.89 38.60 58.30
CA ASN A 48 10.83 37.57 58.73
C ASN A 48 10.98 37.53 60.26
N GLY A 49 11.30 36.34 60.80
CA GLY A 49 11.80 36.20 62.17
C GLY A 49 12.16 34.75 62.52
N HIS A 50 13.45 34.53 62.77
CA HIS A 50 14.13 33.27 63.12
C HIS A 50 13.53 32.44 64.27
N GLY A 51 13.83 31.13 64.26
CA GLY A 51 13.76 30.29 65.47
C GLY A 51 14.05 28.80 65.21
N GLN A 52 15.22 28.34 65.66
CA GLN A 52 15.82 27.01 65.57
C GLN A 52 15.00 25.85 66.20
N SER A 53 15.19 24.60 65.75
CA SER A 53 15.97 23.57 66.49
C SER A 53 15.97 22.17 65.83
N ASN A 54 17.19 21.57 65.79
CA ASN A 54 17.64 20.19 66.05
C ASN A 54 16.85 18.96 65.54
N GLY A 55 17.43 17.84 65.09
CA GLY A 55 18.80 17.28 65.01
C GLY A 55 18.68 15.98 64.16
N HIS A 56 19.71 15.31 63.64
CA HIS A 56 20.80 14.64 64.36
C HIS A 56 21.89 14.19 63.37
N ARG A 57 23.13 14.12 63.88
CA ARG A 57 24.40 13.85 63.19
C ARG A 57 24.65 12.35 62.93
N THR A 58 25.54 12.05 61.99
CA THR A 58 26.79 11.31 62.28
C THR A 58 27.89 11.75 61.31
N ARG A 59 29.12 11.82 61.83
CA ARG A 59 30.34 12.43 61.28
C ARG A 59 31.47 11.40 61.40
N THR A 60 32.44 11.47 60.48
CA THR A 60 33.92 11.45 60.68
C THR A 60 34.59 10.87 59.43
N ASP A 61 35.79 11.23 59.01
CA ASP A 61 36.61 12.46 58.93
C ASP A 61 37.97 11.95 58.40
N SER A 62 38.60 12.62 57.42
CA SER A 62 40.02 13.04 57.51
C SER A 62 40.60 13.58 56.20
N LYS A 63 40.97 14.87 56.30
CA LYS A 63 42.20 15.57 55.84
C LYS A 63 42.60 15.55 54.36
N MET A 64 43.28 16.54 53.80
CA MET A 64 43.53 17.99 54.01
C MET A 64 44.59 18.29 52.93
N GLY A 65 44.44 19.38 52.18
CA GLY A 65 45.40 19.79 51.15
C GLY A 65 44.92 21.07 50.48
N GLU A 66 45.15 22.19 51.16
CA GLU A 66 45.01 23.55 50.63
C GLU A 66 46.11 23.84 49.60
N PHE A 67 45.73 24.53 48.52
CA PHE A 67 46.55 25.57 47.90
C PHE A 67 45.59 26.65 47.39
N GLU A 68 45.69 27.83 47.99
CA GLU A 68 45.02 29.06 47.56
C GLU A 68 45.65 29.56 46.26
N ASP A 69 44.82 30.13 45.37
CA ASP A 69 45.16 31.39 44.71
C ASP A 69 43.89 32.09 44.20
N SER A 70 43.69 33.28 44.78
CA SER A 70 43.09 34.51 44.25
C SER A 70 41.78 34.47 43.48
N ALA A 71 40.75 34.96 44.18
CA ALA A 71 39.49 35.43 43.64
C ALA A 71 39.69 36.66 42.71
N ASP A 72 39.13 36.56 41.50
CA ASP A 72 38.60 37.71 40.77
C ASP A 72 37.10 37.46 40.56
N ASN A 73 36.30 38.30 41.20
CA ASN A 73 34.85 38.17 41.29
C ASN A 73 34.19 39.15 40.33
N SER A 74 33.67 38.68 39.20
CA SER A 74 32.53 39.34 38.53
C SER A 74 31.91 38.45 37.44
N GLY A 75 30.68 37.98 37.69
CA GLY A 75 29.71 37.64 36.64
C GLY A 75 29.35 36.15 36.49
N SER A 76 28.50 35.62 37.37
CA SER A 76 27.92 34.27 37.21
C SER A 76 26.41 34.16 37.44
N ASP A 77 25.65 35.26 37.42
CA ASP A 77 24.18 35.20 37.59
C ASP A 77 23.39 35.06 36.27
N SER A 78 24.02 35.14 35.10
CA SER A 78 23.25 35.15 33.83
C SER A 78 22.94 33.78 33.22
N SER A 79 23.43 32.67 33.80
CA SER A 79 23.24 31.32 33.21
C SER A 79 22.09 30.52 33.81
N SER A 80 21.77 30.69 35.10
CA SER A 80 20.61 30.03 35.72
C SER A 80 19.30 30.64 35.23
N ASP A 81 19.18 31.97 35.24
CA ASP A 81 17.98 32.70 34.80
C ASP A 81 17.64 32.43 33.33
N ARG A 82 18.65 32.28 32.47
CA ARG A 82 18.43 31.99 31.06
C ARG A 82 17.92 30.58 30.83
N THR A 83 18.30 29.64 31.68
CA THR A 83 17.88 28.23 31.57
C THR A 83 16.46 28.07 32.11
N GLU A 84 16.12 28.77 33.19
CA GLU A 84 14.78 28.82 33.76
C GLU A 84 13.78 29.53 32.83
N TYR A 85 14.18 30.66 32.22
CA TYR A 85 13.36 31.36 31.23
C TYR A 85 13.13 30.55 29.95
N LEU A 86 14.13 29.80 29.49
CA LEU A 86 13.97 28.90 28.34
C LEU A 86 13.06 27.71 28.68
N ASP A 87 13.12 27.20 29.91
CA ASP A 87 12.26 26.12 30.37
C ASP A 87 10.81 26.57 30.57
N GLU A 88 10.59 27.77 31.13
CA GLU A 88 9.28 28.41 31.28
C GLU A 88 8.68 28.80 29.93
N PHE A 89 9.49 29.34 29.01
CA PHE A 89 9.07 29.60 27.62
C PHE A 89 8.72 28.29 26.89
N SER A 90 9.46 27.21 27.12
CA SER A 90 9.12 25.88 26.57
C SER A 90 7.81 25.36 27.14
N ARG A 91 7.58 25.50 28.46
CA ARG A 91 6.34 25.12 29.15
C ARG A 91 5.14 25.92 28.66
N TRP A 92 5.27 27.24 28.53
CA TRP A 92 4.24 28.13 27.98
C TRP A 92 3.93 27.78 26.51
N ARG A 93 4.97 27.55 25.70
CA ARG A 93 4.81 27.15 24.30
C ARG A 93 4.11 25.79 24.19
N ASN A 94 4.45 24.83 25.05
CA ASN A 94 3.79 23.52 25.10
C ASN A 94 2.34 23.61 25.62
N ALA A 95 2.01 24.60 26.47
CA ALA A 95 0.66 24.84 26.98
C ALA A 95 -0.30 25.45 25.93
N VAL A 96 0.21 26.04 24.85
CA VAL A 96 -0.59 26.73 23.80
C VAL A 96 -0.79 25.88 22.53
N GLN A 97 -0.04 24.79 22.36
CA GLN A 97 -0.12 23.95 21.15
C GLN A 97 -1.30 22.96 21.19
N PRO A 98 -1.97 22.71 20.06
CA PRO A 98 -3.05 21.73 20.01
C PRO A 98 -2.51 20.31 20.22
N TYR A 99 -3.26 19.47 20.93
CA TYR A 99 -2.93 18.05 21.08
C TYR A 99 -2.79 17.38 19.70
N CYS A 100 -1.66 16.69 19.51
CA CYS A 100 -1.34 15.92 18.31
C CYS A 100 -1.05 14.45 18.71
N PRO A 101 -1.81 13.47 18.19
CA PRO A 101 -1.61 12.05 18.51
C PRO A 101 -0.16 11.59 18.37
N SER A 102 0.38 10.85 19.36
CA SER A 102 1.73 10.24 19.35
C SER A 102 2.02 9.47 18.06
N TYR A 103 3.30 9.27 17.69
CA TYR A 103 3.63 8.43 16.53
C TYR A 103 2.93 7.06 16.60
N SER A 104 2.98 6.41 17.78
CA SER A 104 2.35 5.11 18.00
C SER A 104 0.82 5.16 17.82
N VAL A 105 0.16 6.21 18.32
CA VAL A 105 -1.30 6.37 18.17
C VAL A 105 -1.66 6.61 16.71
N ALA A 106 -0.94 7.48 16.00
CA ALA A 106 -1.16 7.75 14.59
C ALA A 106 -0.94 6.48 13.74
N PHE A 107 0.16 5.76 13.98
CA PHE A 107 0.45 4.49 13.31
C PHE A 107 -0.68 3.48 13.49
N LYS A 108 -1.13 3.24 14.73
CA LYS A 108 -2.21 2.28 15.01
C LYS A 108 -3.53 2.67 14.35
N ALA A 109 -3.87 3.96 14.38
CA ALA A 109 -5.09 4.46 13.75
C ALA A 109 -5.07 4.29 12.22
N ILE A 110 -3.94 4.64 11.58
CA ILE A 110 -3.77 4.46 10.12
C ILE A 110 -3.75 2.96 9.79
N PHE A 111 -2.93 2.17 10.50
CA PHE A 111 -2.78 0.74 10.26
C PHE A 111 -4.11 -0.01 10.35
N LEU A 112 -4.98 0.33 11.30
CA LEU A 112 -6.32 -0.26 11.38
C LEU A 112 -7.09 -0.08 10.06
N VAL A 113 -7.07 1.12 9.49
CA VAL A 113 -7.73 1.40 8.20
C VAL A 113 -7.04 0.69 7.04
N ARG A 114 -5.70 0.59 7.04
CA ARG A 114 -4.95 -0.12 5.99
C ARG A 114 -5.07 -1.62 6.05
N ALA A 115 -5.26 -2.18 7.24
CA ALA A 115 -5.59 -3.59 7.41
C ALA A 115 -7.01 -3.89 6.88
N LEU A 116 -7.96 -2.98 7.08
CA LEU A 116 -9.29 -3.09 6.45
C LEU A 116 -9.18 -2.97 4.92
N ALA A 117 -8.39 -2.04 4.40
CA ALA A 117 -8.16 -1.88 2.96
C ALA A 117 -7.51 -3.12 2.33
N ALA A 118 -6.60 -3.80 3.04
CA ALA A 118 -5.99 -5.06 2.59
C ALA A 118 -7.05 -6.11 2.21
N THR A 119 -8.15 -6.16 2.96
CA THR A 119 -9.24 -7.12 2.77
C THR A 119 -10.32 -6.60 1.82
N TYR A 120 -10.72 -5.34 1.95
CA TYR A 120 -11.93 -4.83 1.28
C TYR A 120 -11.65 -3.92 0.07
N SER A 121 -10.39 -3.53 -0.17
CA SER A 121 -10.06 -2.78 -1.38
C SER A 121 -10.00 -3.71 -2.58
N ASN A 122 -10.65 -3.32 -3.67
CA ASN A 122 -10.60 -4.01 -4.95
C ASN A 122 -9.20 -3.89 -5.57
N ILE A 123 -8.89 -4.80 -6.49
CA ILE A 123 -7.75 -4.67 -7.41
C ILE A 123 -8.31 -4.16 -8.73
N SER A 124 -7.89 -2.95 -9.10
CA SER A 124 -8.38 -2.23 -10.27
C SER A 124 -7.42 -2.26 -11.45
N ASP A 125 -6.24 -2.85 -11.27
CA ASP A 125 -5.12 -2.77 -12.20
C ASP A 125 -4.64 -4.18 -12.54
N CYS A 126 -4.66 -4.53 -13.83
CA CYS A 126 -4.23 -5.84 -14.29
C CYS A 126 -2.72 -6.05 -14.14
N ASP A 127 -1.90 -4.99 -14.13
CA ASP A 127 -0.47 -5.12 -13.88
C ASP A 127 -0.21 -5.54 -12.44
N GLU A 128 -1.03 -5.13 -11.48
CA GLU A 128 -0.88 -5.61 -10.10
C GLU A 128 -0.92 -7.15 -10.07
N VAL A 129 -1.81 -7.74 -10.85
CA VAL A 129 -2.00 -9.19 -10.94
C VAL A 129 -0.88 -9.84 -11.75
N PHE A 130 -0.80 -9.53 -13.03
CA PHE A 130 0.02 -10.31 -13.97
C PHE A 130 1.49 -9.93 -13.94
N ASN A 131 1.83 -8.73 -13.46
CA ASN A 131 3.22 -8.30 -13.35
C ASN A 131 3.80 -8.43 -11.93
N PHE A 132 3.00 -8.68 -10.89
CA PHE A 132 3.53 -8.79 -9.53
C PHE A 132 3.00 -9.99 -8.74
N TRP A 133 1.67 -10.19 -8.65
CA TRP A 133 1.13 -11.36 -7.96
C TRP A 133 1.49 -12.67 -8.68
N GLU A 134 1.30 -12.77 -10.00
CA GLU A 134 1.60 -13.99 -10.75
C GLU A 134 3.09 -14.36 -10.80
N PRO A 135 4.03 -13.42 -11.03
CA PRO A 135 5.47 -13.70 -10.89
C PRO A 135 5.89 -14.08 -9.47
N MET A 136 5.27 -13.49 -8.44
CA MET A 136 5.52 -13.91 -7.06
C MET A 136 4.99 -15.32 -6.79
N HIS A 137 3.80 -15.66 -7.31
CA HIS A 137 3.24 -17.00 -7.24
C HIS A 137 4.16 -18.01 -7.94
N TYR A 138 4.70 -17.66 -9.11
CA TYR A 138 5.68 -18.49 -9.81
C TYR A 138 6.95 -18.69 -9.00
N LEU A 139 7.49 -17.64 -8.39
CA LEU A 139 8.70 -17.77 -7.57
C LEU A 139 8.46 -18.69 -6.36
N GLN A 140 7.33 -18.55 -5.66
CA GLN A 140 7.00 -19.35 -4.47
C GLN A 140 6.59 -20.79 -4.80
N TYR A 141 5.69 -20.98 -5.76
CA TYR A 141 5.02 -22.26 -6.01
C TYR A 141 5.42 -22.95 -7.32
N GLY A 142 6.07 -22.24 -8.25
CA GLY A 142 6.59 -22.80 -9.50
C GLY A 142 5.61 -22.82 -10.67
N SER A 143 4.44 -22.21 -10.52
CA SER A 143 3.43 -22.01 -11.57
C SER A 143 2.91 -20.58 -11.53
N GLY A 144 2.36 -20.07 -12.62
CA GLY A 144 1.80 -18.72 -12.70
C GLY A 144 1.84 -18.20 -14.12
N LEU A 145 1.32 -16.99 -14.31
CA LEU A 145 1.34 -16.32 -15.60
C LEU A 145 2.46 -15.28 -15.71
N GLU A 146 3.02 -15.14 -16.90
CA GLU A 146 4.07 -14.18 -17.23
C GLU A 146 3.64 -13.21 -18.33
N THR A 147 4.21 -12.01 -18.27
CA THR A 147 4.12 -11.01 -19.34
C THR A 147 5.46 -10.95 -20.08
N TRP A 148 5.44 -10.38 -21.29
CA TRP A 148 6.67 -10.13 -22.06
C TRP A 148 7.70 -9.28 -21.30
N GLU A 149 7.27 -8.50 -20.32
CA GLU A 149 8.12 -7.60 -19.54
C GLU A 149 9.14 -8.34 -18.66
N TYR A 150 8.85 -9.60 -18.30
CA TYR A 150 9.74 -10.53 -17.59
C TYR A 150 10.59 -11.39 -18.53
N SER A 151 10.43 -11.28 -19.85
CA SER A 151 11.31 -11.99 -20.78
C SER A 151 12.74 -11.41 -20.69
N PRO A 152 13.79 -12.24 -20.60
CA PRO A 152 15.20 -11.80 -20.61
C PRO A 152 15.62 -11.00 -21.86
N LEU A 153 14.81 -11.08 -22.92
CA LEU A 153 14.97 -10.25 -24.12
C LEU A 153 14.83 -8.77 -23.78
N TYR A 154 13.82 -8.40 -23.00
CA TYR A 154 13.48 -7.01 -22.64
C TYR A 154 13.94 -6.67 -21.22
N ALA A 155 13.67 -7.55 -20.26
CA ALA A 155 14.03 -7.42 -18.84
C ALA A 155 13.70 -6.02 -18.29
N ILE A 156 12.43 -5.62 -18.39
CA ILE A 156 11.93 -4.33 -17.89
C ILE A 156 11.17 -4.48 -16.56
N ARG A 157 11.12 -5.68 -15.98
CA ARG A 157 10.68 -5.92 -14.60
C ARG A 157 11.79 -6.58 -13.79
N SER A 158 11.93 -6.18 -12.53
CA SER A 158 13.06 -6.63 -11.69
C SER A 158 12.61 -7.79 -10.82
N TRP A 159 13.33 -8.91 -10.90
CA TRP A 159 13.15 -10.05 -9.99
C TRP A 159 13.55 -9.67 -8.57
N ALA A 160 14.44 -8.68 -8.38
CA ALA A 160 14.76 -8.15 -7.05
C ALA A 160 13.53 -7.57 -6.33
N TYR A 161 12.63 -6.91 -7.06
CA TYR A 161 11.38 -6.38 -6.50
C TYR A 161 10.44 -7.50 -6.06
N ILE A 162 10.30 -8.55 -6.89
CA ILE A 162 9.49 -9.73 -6.57
C ILE A 162 10.07 -10.50 -5.38
N LEU A 163 11.39 -10.73 -5.38
CA LEU A 163 12.08 -11.47 -4.32
C LEU A 163 11.90 -10.81 -2.96
N LEU A 164 11.97 -9.48 -2.88
CA LEU A 164 11.73 -8.73 -1.63
C LEU A 164 10.39 -9.12 -0.97
N HIS A 165 9.32 -9.20 -1.77
CA HIS A 165 7.98 -9.49 -1.29
C HIS A 165 7.76 -11.00 -1.11
N ALA A 166 8.32 -11.82 -1.99
CA ALA A 166 8.30 -13.27 -1.85
C ALA A 166 8.94 -13.71 -0.53
N LEU A 167 10.10 -13.15 -0.16
CA LEU A 167 10.77 -13.43 1.12
C LEU A 167 9.85 -13.14 2.31
N ALA A 168 9.16 -12.00 2.31
CA ALA A 168 8.18 -11.68 3.34
C ALA A 168 7.03 -12.70 3.37
N ALA A 169 6.51 -13.06 2.19
CA ALA A 169 5.43 -14.03 2.04
C ALA A 169 5.82 -15.39 2.64
N GLU A 170 7.03 -15.87 2.36
CA GLU A 170 7.50 -17.18 2.84
C GLU A 170 7.76 -17.23 4.33
N ILE A 171 8.38 -16.19 4.88
CA ILE A 171 8.56 -16.07 6.32
C ILE A 171 7.21 -16.17 7.01
N THR A 172 6.19 -15.47 6.50
CA THR A 172 4.84 -15.54 7.08
C THR A 172 4.14 -16.88 6.84
N ARG A 173 4.31 -17.48 5.67
CA ARG A 173 3.77 -18.80 5.34
C ARG A 173 4.28 -19.85 6.30
N LEU A 174 5.59 -19.88 6.53
CA LEU A 174 6.25 -20.79 7.47
C LEU A 174 5.87 -20.51 8.92
N ALA A 175 5.82 -19.23 9.32
CA ALA A 175 5.51 -18.85 10.70
C ALA A 175 4.05 -19.14 11.09
N LEU A 176 3.11 -19.03 10.15
CA LEU A 176 1.66 -19.13 10.41
C LEU A 176 1.03 -20.40 9.82
N SER A 177 1.81 -21.25 9.15
CA SER A 177 1.29 -22.38 8.35
C SER A 177 0.17 -21.94 7.41
N ALA A 178 0.38 -20.78 6.77
CA ALA A 178 -0.65 -20.12 5.98
C ALA A 178 -0.78 -20.76 4.59
N ASN A 179 -2.02 -20.90 4.11
CA ASN A 179 -2.28 -21.34 2.75
C ASN A 179 -2.11 -20.21 1.72
N ARG A 180 -2.13 -20.53 0.42
CA ARG A 180 -1.92 -19.54 -0.67
C ARG A 180 -2.85 -18.33 -0.56
N LEU A 181 -4.14 -18.55 -0.32
CA LEU A 181 -5.13 -17.48 -0.15
C LEU A 181 -4.80 -16.59 1.06
N GLN A 182 -4.39 -17.18 2.18
CA GLN A 182 -3.99 -16.45 3.37
C GLN A 182 -2.71 -15.65 3.15
N VAL A 183 -1.71 -16.22 2.45
CA VAL A 183 -0.46 -15.53 2.09
C VAL A 183 -0.75 -14.24 1.31
N PHE A 184 -1.68 -14.28 0.36
CA PHE A 184 -2.10 -13.09 -0.39
C PHE A 184 -2.60 -11.97 0.53
N PHE A 185 -3.53 -12.26 1.46
CA PHE A 185 -4.05 -11.25 2.38
C PHE A 185 -3.02 -10.80 3.41
N ILE A 186 -2.15 -11.70 3.89
CA ILE A 186 -1.06 -11.36 4.80
C ILE A 186 -0.10 -10.37 4.15
N ILE A 187 0.29 -10.58 2.89
CA ILE A 187 1.16 -9.64 2.17
C ILE A 187 0.50 -8.28 2.00
N ARG A 188 -0.79 -8.24 1.65
CA ARG A 188 -1.55 -6.97 1.60
C ARG A 188 -1.59 -6.26 2.96
N ILE A 189 -1.70 -6.99 4.07
CA ILE A 189 -1.63 -6.42 5.43
C ILE A 189 -0.22 -5.89 5.73
N ILE A 190 0.84 -6.58 5.31
CA ILE A 190 2.24 -6.12 5.45
C ILE A 190 2.44 -4.82 4.66
N LEU A 191 1.99 -4.76 3.41
CA LEU A 191 2.02 -3.54 2.60
C LEU A 191 1.28 -2.39 3.31
N GLY A 192 0.09 -2.69 3.86
CA GLY A 192 -0.68 -1.73 4.67
C GLY A 192 0.07 -1.25 5.92
N ALA A 193 0.83 -2.12 6.60
CA ALA A 193 1.66 -1.77 7.74
C ALA A 193 2.84 -0.87 7.34
N VAL A 194 3.50 -1.17 6.21
CA VAL A 194 4.57 -0.34 5.65
C VAL A 194 4.02 1.04 5.23
N SER A 195 2.87 1.09 4.57
CA SER A 195 2.18 2.34 4.26
C SER A 195 1.89 3.14 5.53
N ALA A 196 1.29 2.51 6.55
CA ALA A 196 0.97 3.17 7.81
C ALA A 196 2.20 3.71 8.54
N HIS A 197 3.34 3.01 8.47
CA HIS A 197 4.62 3.49 8.98
C HIS A 197 5.09 4.75 8.26
N CYS A 198 5.04 4.74 6.92
CA CYS A 198 5.46 5.88 6.10
C CYS A 198 4.55 7.10 6.31
N GLU A 199 3.24 6.88 6.37
CA GLU A 199 2.24 7.92 6.61
C GLU A 199 2.35 8.52 8.02
N ALA A 200 2.52 7.69 9.05
CA ALA A 200 2.73 8.17 10.42
C ALA A 200 4.04 8.98 10.54
N THR A 201 5.07 8.59 9.80
CA THR A 201 6.35 9.32 9.73
C THR A 201 6.18 10.68 9.07
N LEU A 202 5.47 10.73 7.93
CA LEU A 202 5.14 11.98 7.24
C LEU A 202 4.29 12.91 8.13
N TYR A 203 3.24 12.37 8.75
CA TYR A 203 2.42 13.10 9.71
C TYR A 203 3.28 13.72 10.82
N ARG A 204 4.22 12.94 11.39
CA ARG A 204 5.12 13.46 12.43
C ARG A 204 6.07 14.53 11.94
N ALA A 205 6.67 14.35 10.76
CA ALA A 205 7.48 15.39 10.15
C ALA A 205 6.70 16.70 9.94
N VAL A 206 5.42 16.64 9.56
CA VAL A 206 4.59 17.85 9.39
C VAL A 206 4.25 18.51 10.73
N VAL A 207 3.95 17.73 11.77
CA VAL A 207 3.71 18.27 13.12
C VAL A 207 4.96 18.98 13.65
N ASP A 208 6.13 18.38 13.46
CA ASP A 208 7.36 18.83 14.08
C ASP A 208 8.06 19.95 13.27
N GLU A 209 8.00 19.91 11.94
CA GLU A 209 8.75 20.81 11.05
C GLU A 209 7.90 21.84 10.30
N VAL A 210 6.56 21.74 10.33
CA VAL A 210 5.67 22.68 9.61
C VAL A 210 4.73 23.41 10.57
N ASP A 211 3.68 22.74 11.04
CA ASP A 211 2.74 23.28 12.03
C ASP A 211 1.87 22.13 12.59
N PRO A 212 1.70 22.02 13.92
CA PRO A 212 0.87 20.98 14.55
C PRO A 212 -0.59 20.94 14.05
N ARG A 213 -1.18 22.08 13.66
CA ARG A 213 -2.55 22.14 13.10
C ARG A 213 -2.62 21.48 11.74
N ILE A 214 -1.63 21.75 10.88
CA ILE A 214 -1.52 21.15 9.54
C ILE A 214 -1.30 19.65 9.68
N GLY A 215 -0.48 19.22 10.66
CA GLY A 215 -0.31 17.81 10.98
C GLY A 215 -1.63 17.12 11.34
N ARG A 216 -2.49 17.75 12.15
CA ARG A 216 -3.82 17.20 12.48
C ARG A 216 -4.74 17.09 11.26
N TYR A 217 -4.71 18.08 10.38
CA TYR A 217 -5.47 18.05 9.13
C TYR A 217 -4.97 16.90 8.24
N LEU A 218 -3.66 16.77 8.10
CA LEU A 218 -3.02 15.72 7.31
C LEU A 218 -3.33 14.33 7.84
N LEU A 219 -3.33 14.12 9.16
CA LEU A 219 -3.67 12.82 9.74
C LEU A 219 -5.08 12.39 9.34
N LEU A 220 -6.06 13.30 9.42
CA LEU A 220 -7.43 12.99 9.01
C LEU A 220 -7.54 12.71 7.51
N THR A 221 -6.91 13.51 6.66
CA THR A 221 -6.99 13.33 5.20
C THR A 221 -6.29 12.06 4.74
N LEU A 222 -5.13 11.72 5.32
CA LEU A 222 -4.46 10.46 5.04
C LEU A 222 -5.33 9.27 5.43
N ILE A 223 -5.93 9.27 6.63
CA ILE A 223 -6.79 8.17 7.10
C ILE A 223 -8.03 7.97 6.21
N THR A 224 -8.63 9.05 5.70
CA THR A 224 -9.99 8.97 5.14
C THR A 224 -10.07 9.07 3.62
N SER A 225 -9.02 9.50 2.92
CA SER A 225 -9.10 9.71 1.47
C SER A 225 -9.25 8.39 0.70
N ALA A 226 -10.07 8.40 -0.36
CA ALA A 226 -10.30 7.21 -1.19
C ALA A 226 -9.05 6.85 -1.99
N GLY A 227 -8.28 7.85 -2.44
CA GLY A 227 -7.00 7.62 -3.13
C GLY A 227 -5.98 6.87 -2.27
N THR A 228 -5.80 7.28 -1.02
CA THR A 228 -4.87 6.57 -0.11
C THR A 228 -5.36 5.17 0.23
N TRP A 229 -6.67 4.97 0.40
CA TRP A 229 -7.27 3.63 0.56
C TRP A 229 -6.90 2.69 -0.58
N ILE A 230 -7.09 3.11 -1.83
CA ILE A 230 -6.80 2.31 -3.03
C ILE A 230 -5.30 2.02 -3.16
N ALA A 231 -4.46 3.06 -3.07
CA ALA A 231 -3.04 2.93 -3.35
C ALA A 231 -2.25 2.16 -2.28
N SER A 232 -2.67 2.22 -1.01
CA SER A 232 -1.82 1.81 0.11
C SER A 232 -1.55 0.33 0.27
N ASN A 233 -2.32 -0.55 -0.38
CA ASN A 233 -2.14 -2.00 -0.32
C ASN A 233 -1.88 -2.62 -1.69
N ALA A 234 -1.82 -1.79 -2.75
CA ALA A 234 -1.61 -2.25 -4.10
C ALA A 234 -0.16 -2.76 -4.25
N PHE A 235 0.00 -3.97 -4.76
CA PHE A 235 1.32 -4.56 -4.98
C PHE A 235 1.94 -4.03 -6.28
N LEU A 236 2.27 -2.74 -6.29
CA LEU A 236 2.75 -2.00 -7.46
C LEU A 236 4.02 -1.20 -7.14
N PRO A 237 4.96 -1.07 -8.09
CA PRO A 237 6.14 -0.25 -7.90
C PRO A 237 5.83 1.24 -7.68
N SER A 238 4.72 1.75 -8.21
CA SER A 238 4.25 3.10 -7.94
C SER A 238 3.79 3.30 -6.49
N THR A 239 3.17 2.29 -5.88
CA THR A 239 2.84 2.27 -4.44
C THR A 239 4.11 2.19 -3.59
N PHE A 240 5.08 1.37 -3.97
CA PHE A 240 6.38 1.35 -3.29
C PHE A 240 7.09 2.71 -3.38
N ALA A 241 7.06 3.34 -4.57
CA ALA A 241 7.59 4.68 -4.78
C ALA A 241 6.82 5.75 -3.96
N MET A 242 5.51 5.58 -3.75
CA MET A 242 4.72 6.42 -2.84
C MET A 242 5.21 6.30 -1.40
N TYR A 243 5.50 5.08 -0.91
CA TYR A 243 6.06 4.86 0.44
C TYR A 243 7.39 5.59 0.62
N THR A 244 8.32 5.38 -0.31
CA THR A 244 9.63 6.04 -0.26
C THR A 244 9.51 7.55 -0.45
N THR A 245 8.53 8.03 -1.22
CA THR A 245 8.26 9.47 -1.38
C THR A 245 7.82 10.10 -0.06
N MET A 246 6.99 9.44 0.75
CA MET A 246 6.63 9.94 2.08
C MET A 246 7.84 10.03 3.02
N LEU A 247 8.71 9.02 3.01
CA LEU A 247 9.93 8.99 3.82
C LEU A 247 10.94 10.05 3.36
N PHE A 248 11.12 10.21 2.04
CA PHE A 248 11.88 11.29 1.43
C PHE A 248 11.33 12.65 1.85
N PHE A 249 10.02 12.87 1.68
CA PHE A 249 9.39 14.15 1.94
C PHE A 249 9.47 14.51 3.42
N SER A 250 9.44 13.52 4.31
CA SER A 250 9.72 13.70 5.74
C SER A 250 11.13 14.26 6.02
N GLN A 251 12.15 13.87 5.23
CA GLN A 251 13.49 14.46 5.31
C GLN A 251 13.54 15.83 4.62
N MET A 252 12.81 15.98 3.52
CA MET A 252 12.67 17.25 2.82
C MET A 252 12.12 18.30 3.77
N LEU A 253 11.06 18.04 4.54
CA LEU A 253 10.44 19.03 5.43
C LEU A 253 11.39 19.64 6.47
N GLN A 254 12.38 18.89 6.95
CA GLN A 254 13.39 19.43 7.86
C GLN A 254 14.15 20.60 7.23
N PRO A 255 14.54 21.63 8.00
CA PRO A 255 15.31 22.75 7.46
C PRO A 255 16.72 22.31 7.02
N PRO A 256 17.29 22.93 5.96
CA PRO A 256 18.67 22.65 5.54
C PRO A 256 19.69 22.92 6.65
N ARG A 257 20.58 21.96 6.93
CA ARG A 257 21.66 22.11 7.93
C ARG A 257 23.03 22.10 7.26
N GLN A 258 23.90 23.04 7.63
CA GLN A 258 25.23 23.15 7.01
C GLN A 258 26.18 22.01 7.44
N HIS A 259 26.20 21.64 8.73
CA HIS A 259 27.21 20.71 9.26
C HIS A 259 26.80 19.23 9.25
N SER A 260 25.50 18.90 9.21
CA SER A 260 25.04 17.51 9.22
C SER A 260 24.63 17.06 7.82
N GLY A 261 25.25 16.00 7.32
CA GLY A 261 24.88 15.38 6.05
C GLY A 261 23.77 14.34 6.14
N LYS A 262 23.31 14.01 7.36
CA LYS A 262 22.34 12.93 7.60
C LYS A 262 21.03 13.13 6.84
N ARG A 263 20.47 14.35 6.87
CA ARG A 263 19.25 14.71 6.14
C ARG A 263 19.41 14.45 4.64
N THR A 264 20.49 14.97 4.05
CA THR A 264 20.77 14.84 2.62
C THR A 264 20.96 13.40 2.19
N PHE A 265 21.72 12.61 2.98
CA PHE A 265 21.91 11.19 2.70
C PHE A 265 20.58 10.43 2.71
N TRP A 266 19.78 10.56 3.78
CA TRP A 266 18.50 9.84 3.88
C TRP A 266 17.48 10.31 2.85
N ALA A 267 17.44 11.61 2.50
CA ALA A 267 16.60 12.11 1.43
C ALA A 267 16.96 11.44 0.08
N ILE A 268 18.25 11.40 -0.26
CA ILE A 268 18.72 10.76 -1.50
C ILE A 268 18.53 9.24 -1.45
N PHE A 269 18.74 8.61 -0.29
CA PHE A 269 18.50 7.18 -0.11
C PHE A 269 17.06 6.81 -0.42
N TRP A 270 16.08 7.54 0.11
CA TRP A 270 14.67 7.23 -0.15
C TRP A 270 14.25 7.53 -1.59
N VAL A 271 14.68 8.64 -2.18
CA VAL A 271 14.43 8.92 -3.61
C VAL A 271 15.09 7.88 -4.49
N GLY A 272 16.33 7.50 -4.20
CA GLY A 272 17.08 6.49 -4.94
C GLY A 272 16.49 5.09 -4.78
N LEU A 273 16.04 4.71 -3.58
CA LEU A 273 15.36 3.43 -3.35
C LEU A 273 14.04 3.36 -4.12
N GLY A 274 13.24 4.42 -4.07
CA GLY A 274 12.00 4.52 -4.85
C GLY A 274 12.22 4.48 -6.36
N GLY A 275 13.25 5.17 -6.86
CA GLY A 275 13.62 5.18 -8.27
C GLY A 275 14.23 3.87 -8.77
N LEU A 276 15.19 3.32 -8.03
CA LEU A 276 15.97 2.17 -8.50
C LEU A 276 15.25 0.83 -8.27
N LEU A 277 14.53 0.66 -7.16
CA LEU A 277 13.83 -0.59 -6.86
C LEU A 277 12.34 -0.54 -7.19
N GLY A 278 11.70 0.62 -7.01
CA GLY A 278 10.29 0.82 -7.36
C GLY A 278 10.13 1.21 -8.81
N TRP A 279 10.07 2.52 -9.07
CA TRP A 279 9.77 3.07 -10.38
C TRP A 279 10.71 4.23 -10.72
N PRO A 280 11.57 4.13 -11.76
CA PRO A 280 12.66 5.07 -12.01
C PRO A 280 12.23 6.51 -12.19
N PHE A 281 11.05 6.74 -12.78
CA PHE A 281 10.53 8.09 -13.01
C PHE A 281 10.27 8.84 -11.69
N SER A 282 9.96 8.13 -10.60
CA SER A 282 9.71 8.75 -9.27
C SER A 282 10.87 9.57 -8.73
N ALA A 283 12.10 9.36 -9.24
CA ALA A 283 13.26 10.17 -8.91
C ALA A 283 13.05 11.68 -9.19
N ALA A 284 12.17 12.03 -10.14
CA ALA A 284 11.84 13.43 -10.46
C ALA A 284 11.29 14.21 -9.26
N VAL A 285 10.59 13.55 -8.33
CA VAL A 285 10.07 14.16 -7.08
C VAL A 285 11.20 14.70 -6.19
N GLY A 286 12.43 14.20 -6.34
CA GLY A 286 13.63 14.69 -5.65
C GLY A 286 14.21 16.00 -6.18
N LEU A 287 13.81 16.45 -7.38
CA LEU A 287 14.40 17.64 -8.02
C LEU A 287 14.24 18.92 -7.18
N PRO A 288 13.07 19.24 -6.61
CA PRO A 288 12.92 20.41 -5.74
C PRO A 288 13.81 20.37 -4.49
N PHE A 289 14.09 19.20 -3.94
CA PHE A 289 15.02 19.05 -2.82
C PHE A 289 16.46 19.35 -3.22
N ALA A 290 16.90 18.90 -4.40
CA ALA A 290 18.21 19.25 -4.93
C ALA A 290 18.34 20.77 -5.15
N LEU A 291 17.30 21.41 -5.69
CA LEU A 291 17.25 22.86 -5.84
C LEU A 291 17.31 23.58 -4.48
N GLU A 292 16.58 23.09 -3.48
CA GLU A 292 16.62 23.64 -2.12
C GLU A 292 18.03 23.61 -1.51
N GLU A 293 18.72 22.48 -1.62
CA GLU A 293 20.07 22.32 -1.09
C GLU A 293 21.04 23.32 -1.74
N LEU A 294 20.84 23.70 -3.00
CA LEU A 294 21.71 24.62 -3.75
C LEU A 294 21.31 26.10 -3.64
N LEU A 295 20.02 26.39 -3.46
CA LEU A 295 19.46 27.75 -3.49
C LEU A 295 19.26 28.34 -2.09
N ILE A 296 18.92 27.54 -1.08
CA ILE A 296 18.54 28.04 0.25
C ILE A 296 19.73 28.04 1.22
N HIS A 297 20.15 29.24 1.62
CA HIS A 297 21.20 29.41 2.62
C HIS A 297 20.65 29.29 4.04
N SER A 298 21.14 28.31 4.80
CA SER A 298 20.84 28.16 6.23
C SER A 298 21.95 28.79 7.09
N ARG A 299 21.57 29.69 8.01
CA ARG A 299 22.47 30.35 8.95
C ARG A 299 22.48 29.57 10.26
N ASN A 300 23.34 28.55 10.34
CA ASN A 300 23.57 27.86 11.62
C ASN A 300 24.07 28.87 12.67
N GLN A 301 23.33 29.03 13.76
CA GLN A 301 23.72 29.82 14.94
C GLN A 301 24.60 29.00 15.92
N SER A 302 25.26 27.93 15.46
CA SER A 302 26.18 27.17 16.30
C SER A 302 27.54 27.89 16.31
N LYS A 303 28.05 28.17 17.52
CA LYS A 303 29.28 28.92 17.83
C LYS A 303 30.60 28.34 17.24
N LYS A 304 30.55 27.37 16.32
CA LYS A 304 31.72 26.76 15.67
C LYS A 304 31.79 27.15 14.20
N LYS A 305 32.80 27.96 13.87
CA LYS A 305 33.27 28.39 12.52
C LYS A 305 32.18 28.41 11.44
N THR A 306 31.62 29.60 11.21
CA THR A 306 30.83 29.92 10.02
C THR A 306 31.61 29.52 8.76
N VAL A 307 31.07 28.58 7.98
CA VAL A 307 31.59 28.25 6.65
C VAL A 307 31.59 29.51 5.81
N ARG A 308 32.70 29.81 5.12
CA ARG A 308 32.82 30.99 4.27
C ARG A 308 31.70 30.98 3.21
N PHE A 309 31.08 32.13 2.97
CA PHE A 309 29.87 32.27 2.13
C PHE A 309 30.02 31.73 0.69
N ARG A 310 31.24 31.61 0.16
CA ARG A 310 31.49 31.04 -1.19
C ARG A 310 31.55 29.51 -1.24
N ASP A 311 31.72 28.82 -0.12
CA ASP A 311 32.03 27.38 -0.11
C ASP A 311 30.82 26.49 0.25
N TRP A 312 29.76 27.05 0.83
CA TRP A 312 28.61 26.24 1.29
C TRP A 312 27.88 25.51 0.15
N ARG A 313 27.69 26.17 -1.01
CA ARG A 313 27.06 25.55 -2.19
C ARG A 313 27.88 24.37 -2.71
N ARG A 314 29.22 24.54 -2.77
CA ARG A 314 30.14 23.48 -3.20
C ARG A 314 30.10 22.28 -2.25
N ILE A 315 30.10 22.52 -0.95
CA ILE A 315 30.01 21.46 0.06
C ILE A 315 28.69 20.68 -0.05
N ARG A 316 27.56 21.37 -0.23
CA ARG A 316 26.25 20.72 -0.38
C ARG A 316 26.12 19.98 -1.70
N PHE A 317 26.62 20.56 -2.80
CA PHE A 317 26.69 19.88 -4.08
C PHE A 317 27.52 18.59 -3.99
N LEU A 318 28.72 18.67 -3.41
CA LEU A 318 29.56 17.49 -3.21
C LEU A 318 28.83 16.44 -2.35
N ARG A 319 28.12 16.86 -1.29
CA ARG A 319 27.31 15.96 -0.46
C ARG A 319 26.18 15.29 -1.24
N LEU A 320 25.48 16.01 -2.12
CA LEU A 320 24.45 15.44 -2.99
C LEU A 320 25.08 14.35 -3.87
N VAL A 321 26.20 14.66 -4.54
CA VAL A 321 26.91 13.73 -5.42
C VAL A 321 27.42 12.51 -4.65
N THR A 322 28.10 12.70 -3.52
CA THR A 322 28.63 11.59 -2.72
C THR A 322 27.52 10.69 -2.18
N SER A 323 26.38 11.27 -1.78
CA SER A 323 25.22 10.50 -1.32
C SER A 323 24.59 9.73 -2.49
N ALA A 324 24.47 10.33 -3.67
CA ALA A 324 23.93 9.66 -4.86
C ALA A 324 24.81 8.47 -5.28
N VAL A 325 26.14 8.65 -5.32
CA VAL A 325 27.09 7.57 -5.60
C VAL A 325 26.99 6.45 -4.56
N ALA A 326 26.89 6.80 -3.27
CA ALA A 326 26.73 5.81 -2.21
C ALA A 326 25.43 5.01 -2.37
N VAL A 327 24.32 5.66 -2.73
CA VAL A 327 23.01 5.02 -2.95
C VAL A 327 23.01 4.15 -4.20
N LEU A 328 23.63 4.59 -5.29
CA LEU A 328 23.85 3.72 -6.46
C LEU A 328 24.64 2.48 -6.06
N GLY A 329 25.71 2.63 -5.27
CA GLY A 329 26.47 1.48 -4.77
C GLY A 329 25.65 0.53 -3.89
N CYS A 330 24.91 1.03 -2.91
CA CYS A 330 24.24 0.16 -1.92
C CYS A 330 22.86 -0.35 -2.34
N VAL A 331 22.20 0.29 -3.33
CA VAL A 331 20.87 -0.11 -3.82
C VAL A 331 20.97 -0.78 -5.19
N LEU A 332 21.64 -0.15 -6.16
CA LEU A 332 21.66 -0.67 -7.54
C LEU A 332 22.49 -1.96 -7.66
N ILE A 333 23.62 -2.07 -6.95
CA ILE A 333 24.46 -3.28 -7.04
C ILE A 333 23.70 -4.54 -6.58
N PRO A 334 23.04 -4.57 -5.41
CA PRO A 334 22.21 -5.73 -5.03
C PRO A 334 21.12 -6.07 -6.05
N ILE A 335 20.44 -5.06 -6.62
CA ILE A 335 19.41 -5.26 -7.65
C ILE A 335 20.02 -5.95 -8.87
N ILE A 336 21.13 -5.43 -9.40
CA ILE A 336 21.83 -6.01 -10.56
C ILE A 336 22.28 -7.44 -10.26
N VAL A 337 22.77 -7.72 -9.05
CA VAL A 337 23.22 -9.07 -8.66
C VAL A 337 22.05 -10.05 -8.66
N ILE A 338 20.92 -9.68 -8.07
CA ILE A 338 19.71 -10.53 -8.01
C ILE A 338 19.13 -10.72 -9.41
N ASP A 339 18.97 -9.63 -10.18
CA ASP A 339 18.42 -9.70 -11.53
C ASP A 339 19.33 -10.52 -12.44
N ARG A 340 20.65 -10.38 -12.34
CA ARG A 340 21.61 -11.23 -13.07
C ARG A 340 21.46 -12.71 -12.71
N TYR A 341 21.17 -13.02 -11.44
CA TYR A 341 20.99 -14.39 -10.99
C TYR A 341 19.75 -15.06 -11.61
N TYR A 342 18.63 -14.34 -11.68
CA TYR A 342 17.38 -14.85 -12.25
C TYR A 342 17.38 -14.80 -13.78
N TYR A 343 17.73 -13.67 -14.39
CA TYR A 343 17.78 -13.54 -15.84
C TYR A 343 18.93 -14.32 -16.51
N LYS A 344 19.91 -14.78 -15.72
CA LYS A 344 21.19 -15.36 -16.19
C LYS A 344 21.97 -14.43 -17.16
N LYS A 345 21.63 -13.14 -17.16
CA LYS A 345 22.14 -12.09 -18.04
C LYS A 345 22.38 -10.82 -17.23
N LEU A 346 23.46 -10.10 -17.52
CA LEU A 346 23.70 -8.81 -16.88
C LEU A 346 22.71 -7.79 -17.44
N VAL A 347 21.80 -7.32 -16.61
CA VAL A 347 20.80 -6.31 -16.96
C VAL A 347 20.72 -5.22 -15.90
N ILE A 348 20.43 -4.00 -16.34
CA ILE A 348 20.13 -2.88 -15.45
C ILE A 348 18.67 -2.53 -15.68
N VAL A 349 17.77 -3.25 -15.02
CA VAL A 349 16.32 -3.16 -15.25
C VAL A 349 15.79 -1.71 -15.16
N PRO A 350 16.15 -0.88 -14.16
CA PRO A 350 15.66 0.50 -14.10
C PRO A 350 16.10 1.35 -15.29
N LEU A 351 17.25 1.05 -15.90
CA LEU A 351 17.70 1.71 -17.12
C LEU A 351 16.93 1.20 -18.33
N ASN A 352 16.71 -0.11 -18.46
CA ASN A 352 15.94 -0.70 -19.55
C ASN A 352 14.52 -0.12 -19.63
N ILE A 353 13.85 0.05 -18.48
CA ILE A 353 12.52 0.68 -18.41
C ILE A 353 12.56 2.11 -18.97
N VAL A 354 13.58 2.90 -18.59
CA VAL A 354 13.72 4.29 -19.07
C VAL A 354 14.01 4.31 -20.57
N LEU A 355 14.90 3.45 -21.05
CA LEU A 355 15.22 3.33 -22.47
C LEU A 355 14.00 2.95 -23.29
N TYR A 356 13.20 1.99 -22.81
CA TYR A 356 11.97 1.57 -23.46
C TYR A 356 10.92 2.69 -23.49
N ASN A 357 10.56 3.25 -22.33
CA ASN A 357 9.45 4.21 -22.25
C ASN A 357 9.77 5.60 -22.83
N VAL A 358 11.03 6.03 -22.80
CA VAL A 358 11.43 7.40 -23.22
C VAL A 358 12.09 7.42 -24.58
N PHE A 359 12.81 6.35 -24.93
CA PHE A 359 13.63 6.28 -26.15
C PHE A 359 13.23 5.12 -27.07
N GLY A 360 12.10 4.44 -26.82
CA GLY A 360 11.62 3.28 -27.59
C GLY A 360 11.08 3.57 -28.99
N GLY A 361 10.99 4.84 -29.38
CA GLY A 361 10.49 5.23 -30.71
C GLY A 361 9.00 4.91 -30.86
N ASP A 362 8.66 4.09 -31.87
CA ASP A 362 7.27 3.72 -32.21
C ASP A 362 6.68 2.66 -31.26
N VAL A 363 7.51 2.03 -30.41
CA VAL A 363 7.08 1.05 -29.41
C VAL A 363 7.26 1.69 -28.03
N GLY A 364 6.15 2.11 -27.43
CA GLY A 364 6.13 2.88 -26.18
C GLY A 364 4.83 2.67 -25.40
N PRO A 365 4.61 3.40 -24.30
CA PRO A 365 3.44 3.19 -23.43
C PRO A 365 2.10 3.48 -24.13
N ASP A 366 2.11 4.25 -25.22
CA ASP A 366 0.90 4.64 -25.96
C ASP A 366 0.20 3.45 -26.66
N ILE A 367 0.89 2.31 -26.84
CA ILE A 367 0.30 1.08 -27.41
C ILE A 367 -0.83 0.49 -26.56
N PHE A 368 -0.92 0.89 -25.30
CA PHE A 368 -1.98 0.49 -24.37
C PHE A 368 -3.15 1.50 -24.33
N GLY A 369 -3.13 2.51 -25.20
CA GLY A 369 -4.15 3.54 -25.30
C GLY A 369 -3.74 4.88 -24.67
N THR A 370 -4.46 5.93 -25.04
CA THR A 370 -4.22 7.31 -24.58
C THR A 370 -5.46 7.91 -23.96
N GLU A 371 -5.27 8.80 -22.99
CA GLU A 371 -6.35 9.45 -22.25
C GLU A 371 -6.31 10.97 -22.43
N PRO A 372 -7.44 11.69 -22.35
CA PRO A 372 -7.48 13.13 -22.55
C PRO A 372 -6.74 13.89 -21.44
N TRP A 373 -6.42 15.17 -21.70
CA TRP A 373 -5.62 15.98 -20.77
C TRP A 373 -6.28 16.18 -19.39
N TRP A 374 -7.61 16.09 -19.30
CA TRP A 374 -8.36 16.26 -18.05
C TRP A 374 -8.50 14.96 -17.23
N PHE A 375 -7.95 13.83 -17.68
CA PHE A 375 -8.03 12.53 -17.01
C PHE A 375 -7.61 12.62 -15.53
N TYR A 376 -6.44 13.21 -15.25
CA TYR A 376 -5.94 13.32 -13.89
C TYR A 376 -6.68 14.32 -13.01
N ILE A 377 -7.37 15.29 -13.61
CA ILE A 377 -8.27 16.18 -12.87
C ILE A 377 -9.49 15.40 -12.39
N LEU A 378 -10.10 14.59 -13.25
CA LEU A 378 -11.22 13.73 -12.88
C LEU A 378 -10.79 12.69 -11.84
N ASN A 379 -9.65 12.02 -12.05
CA ASN A 379 -9.09 11.08 -11.09
C ASN A 379 -8.87 11.74 -9.70
N GLY A 380 -8.22 12.92 -9.67
CA GLY A 380 -7.96 13.66 -8.45
C GLY A 380 -9.25 14.07 -7.72
N ILE A 381 -10.25 14.57 -8.43
CA ILE A 381 -11.56 14.94 -7.85
C ILE A 381 -12.29 13.71 -7.31
N LEU A 382 -12.23 12.57 -7.99
CA LEU A 382 -12.87 11.35 -7.50
C LEU A 382 -12.19 10.86 -6.22
N ASN A 383 -10.87 10.84 -6.17
CA ASN A 383 -10.12 10.24 -5.06
C ASN A 383 -9.95 11.16 -3.83
N PHE A 384 -9.89 12.47 -4.06
CA PHE A 384 -9.62 13.48 -3.03
C PHE A 384 -10.61 14.64 -3.01
N ASN A 385 -11.66 14.63 -3.85
CA ASN A 385 -12.75 15.63 -3.86
C ASN A 385 -12.27 17.09 -3.81
N ILE A 386 -12.77 17.89 -2.85
CA ILE A 386 -12.38 19.29 -2.68
C ILE A 386 -10.92 19.44 -2.27
N LEU A 387 -10.31 18.41 -1.67
CA LEU A 387 -8.91 18.43 -1.27
C LEU A 387 -7.99 18.47 -2.49
N PHE A 388 -8.36 17.82 -3.60
CA PHE A 388 -7.58 17.93 -4.84
C PHE A 388 -7.54 19.37 -5.37
N ILE A 389 -8.70 20.03 -5.40
CA ILE A 389 -8.81 21.43 -5.80
C ILE A 389 -7.99 22.31 -4.84
N ALA A 390 -8.08 22.06 -3.53
CA ALA A 390 -7.26 22.77 -2.55
C ALA A 390 -5.75 22.53 -2.79
N ALA A 391 -5.32 21.34 -3.17
CA ALA A 391 -3.92 21.04 -3.49
C ALA A 391 -3.41 21.86 -4.68
N LEU A 392 -4.21 21.98 -5.76
CA LEU A 392 -3.90 22.80 -6.93
C LEU A 392 -3.79 24.29 -6.59
N VAL A 393 -4.54 24.77 -5.61
CA VAL A 393 -4.54 26.18 -5.16
C VAL A 393 -3.38 26.50 -4.20
N SER A 394 -2.58 25.52 -3.77
CA SER A 394 -1.54 25.72 -2.74
C SER A 394 -0.46 26.75 -3.07
N LEU A 395 0.10 26.76 -4.30
CA LEU A 395 1.06 27.78 -4.73
C LEU A 395 0.44 29.18 -4.86
N PRO A 396 -0.71 29.38 -5.54
CA PRO A 396 -1.41 30.66 -5.51
C PRO A 396 -1.73 31.17 -4.10
N ALA A 397 -2.21 30.29 -3.22
CA ALA A 397 -2.51 30.63 -1.83
C ALA A 397 -1.27 31.05 -1.04
N LEU A 398 -0.12 30.39 -1.29
CA LEU A 398 1.17 30.76 -0.72
C LEU A 398 1.59 32.17 -1.13
N LEU A 399 1.51 32.50 -2.43
CA LEU A 399 1.84 33.83 -2.93
C LEU A 399 0.97 34.92 -2.29
N VAL A 400 -0.35 34.72 -2.28
CA VAL A 400 -1.29 35.68 -1.67
C VAL A 400 -1.01 35.85 -0.18
N THR A 401 -0.73 34.76 0.53
CA THR A 401 -0.45 34.79 1.98
C THR A 401 0.87 35.48 2.29
N TYR A 402 1.92 35.23 1.50
CA TYR A 402 3.21 35.90 1.66
C TYR A 402 3.09 37.42 1.54
N PHE A 403 2.36 37.92 0.55
CA PHE A 403 2.20 39.37 0.36
C PHE A 403 1.20 40.00 1.34
N ALA A 404 0.16 39.28 1.76
CA ALA A 404 -0.87 39.82 2.64
C ALA A 404 -0.50 39.74 4.13
N ILE A 405 0.13 38.63 4.56
CA ILE A 405 0.41 38.29 5.96
C ILE A 405 1.66 37.41 6.07
N PRO A 406 2.87 37.94 5.81
CA PRO A 406 4.09 37.14 5.84
C PRO A 406 4.33 36.45 7.20
N ASP A 407 3.95 37.09 8.30
CA ASP A 407 4.07 36.54 9.66
C ASP A 407 3.14 35.35 9.96
N ALA A 408 2.13 35.11 9.11
CA ALA A 408 1.18 34.02 9.27
C ALA A 408 1.58 32.74 8.52
N LEU A 409 2.68 32.77 7.76
CA LEU A 409 3.23 31.57 7.16
C LEU A 409 3.62 30.57 8.26
N PRO A 410 3.49 29.25 8.00
CA PRO A 410 3.88 28.24 8.96
C PRO A 410 5.31 28.50 9.44
N SER A 411 5.44 28.79 10.72
CA SER A 411 6.72 29.04 11.35
C SER A 411 7.05 27.79 12.13
N SER A 412 8.01 27.00 11.65
CA SER A 412 8.37 25.76 12.34
C SER A 412 8.74 26.06 13.79
N PRO A 413 8.26 25.26 14.76
CA PRO A 413 8.72 25.35 16.14
C PRO A 413 10.24 25.13 16.29
N SER A 414 10.91 24.56 15.28
CA SER A 414 12.35 24.31 15.23
C SER A 414 13.16 25.41 14.52
N SER A 415 12.53 26.34 13.78
CA SER A 415 13.22 27.22 12.80
C SER A 415 13.07 28.72 13.04
N SER A 416 12.63 29.16 14.23
CA SER A 416 12.17 30.53 14.52
C SER A 416 13.20 31.67 14.41
N GLY A 417 14.30 31.49 13.67
CA GLY A 417 15.27 32.54 13.34
C GLY A 417 16.20 32.24 12.16
N GLU A 418 15.95 31.20 11.35
CA GLU A 418 16.98 30.64 10.44
C GLU A 418 16.75 30.83 8.93
N ILE A 419 15.58 31.28 8.49
CA ILE A 419 15.19 31.27 7.05
C ILE A 419 15.11 32.70 6.49
N LYS A 420 15.95 33.01 5.49
CA LYS A 420 15.95 34.32 4.80
C LYS A 420 14.82 34.49 3.78
N ASP A 421 14.34 33.40 3.19
CA ASP A 421 13.34 33.41 2.12
C ASP A 421 12.29 32.31 2.34
N PRO A 422 11.22 32.61 3.10
CA PRO A 422 10.16 31.64 3.37
C PRO A 422 9.32 31.34 2.12
N LEU A 423 9.19 32.28 1.18
CA LEU A 423 8.44 32.07 -0.05
C LEU A 423 9.10 31.00 -0.92
N LEU A 424 10.41 31.13 -1.17
CA LEU A 424 11.16 30.14 -1.96
C LEU A 424 11.16 28.78 -1.27
N LEU A 425 11.34 28.74 0.06
CA LEU A 425 11.32 27.48 0.82
C LEU A 425 10.01 26.73 0.67
N PHE A 426 8.87 27.37 0.96
CA PHE A 426 7.57 26.71 0.87
C PHE A 426 7.16 26.42 -0.57
N SER A 427 7.58 27.25 -1.53
CA SER A 427 7.39 26.94 -2.97
C SER A 427 8.08 25.63 -3.34
N LEU A 428 9.33 25.44 -2.89
CA LEU A 428 10.05 24.19 -3.12
C LEU A 428 9.40 23.01 -2.40
N LYS A 429 8.85 23.17 -1.18
CA LYS A 429 8.08 22.10 -0.49
C LYS A 429 6.80 21.70 -1.23
N LEU A 430 6.07 22.65 -1.79
CA LEU A 430 4.79 22.37 -2.48
C LEU A 430 5.00 21.84 -3.91
N SER A 431 6.11 22.20 -4.54
CA SER A 431 6.40 21.90 -5.95
C SER A 431 6.49 20.43 -6.37
N PRO A 432 6.85 19.42 -5.54
CA PRO A 432 6.96 18.05 -6.03
C PRO A 432 5.62 17.49 -6.53
N PHE A 433 4.50 17.89 -5.92
CA PHE A 433 3.16 17.60 -6.44
C PHE A 433 2.95 18.20 -7.83
N TYR A 434 3.24 19.49 -8.01
CA TYR A 434 3.04 20.19 -9.28
C TYR A 434 3.95 19.65 -10.39
N LEU A 435 5.22 19.36 -10.06
CA LEU A 435 6.17 18.78 -10.99
C LEU A 435 5.67 17.43 -11.51
N TRP A 436 5.26 16.54 -10.59
CA TRP A 436 4.74 15.23 -10.95
C TRP A 436 3.45 15.33 -11.77
N PHE A 437 2.51 16.15 -11.30
CA PHE A 437 1.24 16.37 -11.97
C PHE A 437 1.43 16.93 -13.38
N ALA A 438 2.36 17.86 -13.59
CA ALA A 438 2.67 18.41 -14.90
C ALA A 438 3.29 17.37 -15.84
N ILE A 439 4.26 16.58 -15.36
CA ILE A 439 4.92 15.54 -16.16
C ILE A 439 3.89 14.56 -16.71
N PHE A 440 3.03 13.99 -15.86
CA PHE A 440 2.07 12.96 -16.27
C PHE A 440 0.85 13.51 -17.00
N THR A 441 0.43 14.75 -16.70
CA THR A 441 -0.62 15.39 -17.52
C THR A 441 -0.15 15.62 -18.95
N ALA A 442 1.14 15.89 -19.15
CA ALA A 442 1.73 16.08 -20.48
C ALA A 442 1.91 14.78 -21.28
N GLN A 443 1.95 13.61 -20.63
CA GLN A 443 2.07 12.33 -21.35
C GLN A 443 0.74 11.92 -22.00
N PRO A 444 0.72 11.39 -23.24
CA PRO A 444 -0.52 10.92 -23.88
C PRO A 444 -1.15 9.74 -23.13
N HIS A 445 -0.37 8.68 -22.89
CA HIS A 445 -0.76 7.56 -22.05
C HIS A 445 -0.85 7.95 -20.56
N LYS A 446 -1.96 7.57 -19.90
CA LYS A 446 -2.23 7.90 -18.51
C LYS A 446 -2.92 6.73 -17.82
N GLU A 447 -2.46 6.44 -16.62
CA GLU A 447 -3.08 5.48 -15.72
C GLU A 447 -3.18 6.08 -14.32
N GLU A 448 -4.20 5.66 -13.56
CA GLU A 448 -4.42 6.10 -12.19
C GLU A 448 -3.20 5.82 -11.29
N ARG A 449 -2.60 4.63 -11.39
CA ARG A 449 -1.46 4.22 -10.56
C ARG A 449 -0.22 5.09 -10.73
N PHE A 450 -0.08 5.84 -11.83
CA PHE A 450 1.06 6.75 -12.02
C PHE A 450 1.03 7.93 -11.02
N LEU A 451 -0.16 8.35 -10.56
CA LEU A 451 -0.27 9.41 -9.56
C LEU A 451 -0.08 8.93 -8.12
N PHE A 452 -0.05 7.63 -7.85
CA PHE A 452 0.09 7.10 -6.48
C PHE A 452 1.29 7.72 -5.76
N VAL A 453 2.41 7.91 -6.48
CA VAL A 453 3.66 8.51 -5.97
C VAL A 453 3.42 9.81 -5.19
N VAL A 454 2.46 10.65 -5.61
CA VAL A 454 2.19 11.97 -5.01
C VAL A 454 0.85 12.07 -4.28
N TYR A 455 0.10 10.98 -4.13
CA TYR A 455 -1.17 10.97 -3.36
C TYR A 455 -1.02 11.57 -1.95
N PRO A 456 0.01 11.23 -1.16
CA PRO A 456 0.23 11.87 0.15
C PRO A 456 0.58 13.36 0.05
N LEU A 457 1.20 13.79 -1.06
CA LEU A 457 1.55 15.19 -1.31
C LEU A 457 0.33 16.04 -1.72
N ILE A 458 -0.66 15.43 -2.38
CA ILE A 458 -1.98 16.05 -2.60
C ILE A 458 -2.60 16.40 -1.25
N CYS A 459 -2.62 15.44 -0.30
CA CYS A 459 -3.13 15.68 1.04
C CYS A 459 -2.36 16.79 1.78
N PHE A 460 -1.02 16.80 1.69
CA PHE A 460 -0.20 17.85 2.30
C PHE A 460 -0.49 19.23 1.71
N ASN A 461 -0.48 19.37 0.39
CA ASN A 461 -0.75 20.63 -0.30
C ASN A 461 -2.16 21.15 0.00
N ALA A 462 -3.17 20.26 0.04
CA ALA A 462 -4.53 20.62 0.43
C ALA A 462 -4.60 21.20 1.86
N CYS A 463 -3.93 20.53 2.81
CA CYS A 463 -3.91 20.97 4.21
C CYS A 463 -3.19 22.32 4.38
N MET A 464 -2.11 22.54 3.63
CA MET A 464 -1.41 23.83 3.55
C MET A 464 -2.35 24.93 3.04
N THR A 465 -3.09 24.68 1.96
CA THR A 465 -4.07 25.64 1.41
C THR A 465 -5.16 25.99 2.41
N LEU A 466 -5.77 24.99 3.05
CA LEU A 466 -6.83 25.20 4.05
C LEU A 466 -6.33 26.05 5.22
N PHE A 467 -5.10 25.80 5.68
CA PHE A 467 -4.47 26.60 6.72
C PHE A 467 -4.22 28.05 6.27
N MET A 468 -3.63 28.26 5.09
CA MET A 468 -3.34 29.59 4.57
C MET A 468 -4.62 30.41 4.33
N ILE A 469 -5.64 29.81 3.71
CA ILE A 469 -6.95 30.44 3.50
C ILE A 469 -7.59 30.81 4.85
N GLN A 470 -7.53 29.93 5.85
CA GLN A 470 -8.02 30.24 7.19
C GLN A 470 -7.35 31.50 7.76
N LYS A 471 -6.02 31.64 7.60
CA LYS A 471 -5.28 32.83 8.07
C LYS A 471 -5.66 34.10 7.32
N LEU A 472 -5.82 34.01 6.00
CA LEU A 472 -6.30 35.12 5.17
C LEU A 472 -7.70 35.59 5.61
N ILE A 473 -8.63 34.67 5.83
CA ILE A 473 -9.99 34.96 6.33
C ILE A 473 -9.91 35.64 7.71
N GLN A 474 -9.10 35.11 8.63
CA GLN A 474 -8.92 35.69 9.96
C GLN A 474 -8.43 37.14 9.88
N ARG A 475 -7.43 37.43 9.03
CA ARG A 475 -6.90 38.79 8.85
C ARG A 475 -7.93 39.74 8.26
N GLY A 476 -8.66 39.29 7.24
CA GLY A 476 -9.70 40.08 6.58
C GLY A 476 -10.79 40.47 7.56
N LEU A 477 -11.33 39.51 8.30
CA LEU A 477 -12.39 39.74 9.28
C LEU A 477 -11.91 40.56 10.48
N ASN A 478 -10.68 40.35 10.94
CA ASN A 478 -10.10 41.13 12.05
C ASN A 478 -9.97 42.63 11.75
N ARG A 479 -9.99 43.05 10.48
CA ARG A 479 -10.01 44.48 10.12
C ARG A 479 -11.34 45.15 10.46
N PHE A 480 -12.43 44.40 10.49
CA PHE A 480 -13.80 44.93 10.63
C PHE A 480 -14.43 44.67 12.00
N VAL A 481 -13.71 44.01 12.91
CA VAL A 481 -14.28 43.48 14.16
C VAL A 481 -13.49 43.95 15.38
N THR A 482 -14.22 44.23 16.48
CA THR A 482 -13.62 44.66 17.76
C THR A 482 -12.73 43.59 18.38
N ARG A 483 -11.74 44.03 19.17
CA ARG A 483 -10.73 43.16 19.82
C ARG A 483 -11.35 42.06 20.70
N SER A 484 -12.54 42.28 21.27
CA SER A 484 -13.25 41.27 22.07
C SER A 484 -13.81 40.11 21.25
N LYS A 485 -14.12 40.34 19.96
CA LYS A 485 -14.71 39.34 19.06
C LYS A 485 -13.66 38.60 18.21
N THR A 486 -12.40 39.04 18.22
CA THR A 486 -11.28 38.38 17.50
C THR A 486 -11.08 36.92 17.90
N ALA A 487 -11.18 36.60 19.20
CA ALA A 487 -11.06 35.22 19.68
C ALA A 487 -12.16 34.31 19.13
N ALA A 488 -13.37 34.83 18.98
CA ALA A 488 -14.49 34.10 18.39
C ALA A 488 -14.25 33.82 16.90
N ILE A 489 -13.77 34.81 16.13
CA ILE A 489 -13.42 34.63 14.70
C ILE A 489 -12.39 33.51 14.54
N HIS A 490 -11.33 33.50 15.36
CA HIS A 490 -10.30 32.47 15.30
C HIS A 490 -10.86 31.08 15.59
N LYS A 491 -11.77 30.96 16.57
CA LYS A 491 -12.47 29.71 16.88
C LYS A 491 -13.36 29.24 15.73
N TYR A 492 -14.22 30.11 15.18
CA TYR A 492 -15.16 29.73 14.11
C TYR A 492 -14.46 29.41 12.79
N SER A 493 -13.44 30.18 12.40
CA SER A 493 -12.65 29.89 11.20
C SER A 493 -11.88 28.57 11.32
N ALA A 494 -11.38 28.20 12.50
CA ALA A 494 -10.81 26.88 12.75
C ALA A 494 -11.88 25.77 12.65
N GLY A 495 -13.08 26.03 13.18
CA GLY A 495 -14.23 25.12 13.05
C GLY A 495 -14.62 24.88 11.59
N LEU A 496 -14.61 25.92 10.75
CA LEU A 496 -14.92 25.80 9.32
C LEU A 496 -13.96 24.87 8.58
N VAL A 497 -12.65 24.93 8.88
CA VAL A 497 -11.68 23.99 8.30
C VAL A 497 -12.03 22.55 8.66
N TRP A 498 -12.40 22.28 9.92
CA TRP A 498 -12.84 20.95 10.34
C TRP A 498 -14.13 20.50 9.64
N VAL A 499 -15.09 21.42 9.42
CA VAL A 499 -16.30 21.10 8.65
C VAL A 499 -15.95 20.67 7.22
N VAL A 500 -15.05 21.40 6.54
CA VAL A 500 -14.59 21.05 5.19
C VAL A 500 -13.89 19.69 5.19
N LEU A 501 -13.01 19.43 6.16
CA LEU A 501 -12.30 18.16 6.27
C LEU A 501 -13.22 16.98 6.57
N ILE A 502 -14.22 17.16 7.44
CA ILE A 502 -15.21 16.11 7.76
C ILE A 502 -16.09 15.84 6.55
N ALA A 503 -16.52 16.87 5.82
CA ALA A 503 -17.28 16.69 4.58
C ALA A 503 -16.45 15.95 3.50
N ALA A 504 -15.18 16.32 3.33
CA ALA A 504 -14.26 15.63 2.43
C ALA A 504 -14.08 14.16 2.83
N ALA A 505 -13.89 13.88 4.12
CA ALA A 505 -13.79 12.51 4.65
C ALA A 505 -15.08 11.70 4.39
N ALA A 506 -16.25 12.29 4.61
CA ALA A 506 -17.53 11.62 4.36
C ALA A 506 -17.72 11.27 2.87
N LEU A 507 -17.35 12.18 1.95
CA LEU A 507 -17.38 11.92 0.51
C LEU A 507 -16.40 10.80 0.11
N SER A 508 -15.18 10.81 0.67
CA SER A 508 -14.21 9.74 0.40
C SER A 508 -14.66 8.39 0.94
N ILE A 509 -15.22 8.33 2.16
CA ILE A 509 -15.79 7.09 2.71
C ILE A 509 -16.96 6.61 1.87
N SER A 510 -17.86 7.50 1.44
CA SER A 510 -18.96 7.15 0.52
C SER A 510 -18.44 6.55 -0.79
N ARG A 511 -17.34 7.08 -1.35
CA ARG A 511 -16.68 6.48 -2.52
C ARG A 511 -16.11 5.10 -2.23
N ILE A 512 -15.39 4.92 -1.11
CA ILE A 512 -14.85 3.62 -0.70
C ILE A 512 -15.96 2.57 -0.58
N LEU A 513 -17.08 2.93 0.05
CA LEU A 513 -18.25 2.07 0.18
C LEU A 513 -18.88 1.74 -1.17
N ALA A 514 -18.98 2.71 -2.09
CA ALA A 514 -19.46 2.45 -3.45
C ALA A 514 -18.54 1.49 -4.20
N LEU A 515 -17.23 1.66 -4.14
CA LEU A 515 -16.29 0.76 -4.81
C LEU A 515 -16.43 -0.66 -4.28
N HIS A 516 -16.57 -0.83 -2.97
CA HIS A 516 -16.82 -2.13 -2.36
C HIS A 516 -18.18 -2.72 -2.76
N GLU A 517 -19.29 -2.01 -2.55
CA GLU A 517 -20.64 -2.53 -2.85
C GLU A 517 -20.85 -2.80 -4.34
N HIS A 518 -20.35 -1.92 -5.21
CA HIS A 518 -20.64 -1.97 -6.64
C HIS A 518 -19.71 -2.93 -7.41
N TYR A 519 -18.48 -3.13 -6.92
CA TYR A 519 -17.40 -3.73 -7.74
C TYR A 519 -16.53 -4.78 -7.02
N SER A 520 -16.90 -5.26 -5.82
CA SER A 520 -16.16 -6.32 -5.09
C SER A 520 -16.39 -7.74 -5.63
N ALA A 521 -17.32 -7.92 -6.57
CA ALA A 521 -17.69 -9.25 -7.07
C ALA A 521 -16.51 -10.15 -7.48
N PRO A 522 -15.48 -9.65 -8.21
CA PRO A 522 -14.36 -10.50 -8.61
C PRO A 522 -13.61 -11.10 -7.42
N ILE A 523 -13.21 -10.28 -6.43
CA ILE A 523 -12.44 -10.79 -5.29
C ILE A 523 -13.27 -11.78 -4.47
N ASP A 524 -14.58 -11.55 -4.33
CA ASP A 524 -15.45 -12.45 -3.57
C ASP A 524 -15.71 -13.78 -4.27
N VAL A 525 -15.90 -13.77 -5.60
CA VAL A 525 -16.03 -15.00 -6.37
C VAL A 525 -14.75 -15.82 -6.35
N TYR A 526 -13.58 -15.20 -6.54
CA TYR A 526 -12.30 -15.90 -6.46
C TYR A 526 -12.01 -16.41 -5.04
N ARG A 527 -12.40 -15.70 -3.98
CA ARG A 527 -12.32 -16.23 -2.59
C ARG A 527 -13.11 -17.52 -2.44
N LYS A 528 -14.33 -17.55 -2.95
CA LYS A 528 -15.19 -18.74 -2.91
C LYS A 528 -14.71 -19.84 -3.84
N ALA A 529 -14.03 -19.49 -4.93
CA ALA A 529 -13.43 -20.46 -5.84
C ALA A 529 -12.43 -21.37 -5.12
N PHE A 530 -11.63 -20.82 -4.19
CA PHE A 530 -10.68 -21.60 -3.38
C PHE A 530 -11.32 -22.79 -2.65
N ASP A 531 -12.55 -22.62 -2.15
CA ASP A 531 -13.29 -23.66 -1.41
C ASP A 531 -14.17 -24.55 -2.31
N LEU A 532 -14.69 -23.99 -3.41
CA LEU A 532 -15.71 -24.65 -4.26
C LEU A 532 -15.11 -25.48 -5.40
N ILE A 533 -13.88 -25.17 -5.82
CA ILE A 533 -13.19 -25.94 -6.85
C ILE A 533 -12.73 -27.27 -6.26
N LYS A 534 -13.14 -28.38 -6.89
CA LYS A 534 -12.79 -29.73 -6.48
C LYS A 534 -11.70 -30.25 -7.41
N VAL A 535 -10.55 -30.57 -6.85
CA VAL A 535 -9.43 -31.17 -7.58
C VAL A 535 -9.38 -32.68 -7.25
N PRO A 536 -9.52 -33.58 -8.23
CA PRO A 536 -9.41 -35.03 -7.99
C PRO A 536 -7.96 -35.45 -7.72
N GLY A 537 -7.68 -36.06 -6.57
CA GLY A 537 -6.38 -36.65 -6.26
C GLY A 537 -6.06 -36.64 -4.76
N PRO A 538 -5.06 -37.42 -4.29
CA PRO A 538 -4.58 -37.29 -2.92
C PRO A 538 -4.05 -35.87 -2.73
N ILE A 539 -4.71 -35.12 -1.84
CA ILE A 539 -4.31 -33.78 -1.42
C ILE A 539 -2.88 -33.89 -0.90
N ALA A 540 -1.90 -33.45 -1.70
CA ALA A 540 -0.55 -33.28 -1.19
C ALA A 540 -0.65 -32.27 -0.05
N ILE A 541 -0.37 -32.73 1.17
CA ILE A 541 -0.37 -31.87 2.35
C ILE A 541 0.62 -30.75 2.09
N GLU A 542 0.12 -29.52 2.26
CA GLU A 542 0.82 -28.27 2.02
C GLU A 542 2.20 -28.30 2.74
N GLY A 543 3.27 -28.46 1.96
CA GLY A 543 4.64 -28.27 2.43
C GLY A 543 5.59 -29.47 2.53
N THR A 544 5.21 -30.71 2.20
CA THR A 544 6.13 -31.87 2.44
C THR A 544 6.49 -32.80 1.28
N ALA A 545 5.98 -32.64 0.05
CA ALA A 545 6.25 -33.64 -0.98
C ALA A 545 7.38 -33.25 -1.95
N ASP A 546 8.46 -34.03 -1.89
CA ASP A 546 9.38 -34.26 -3.01
C ASP A 546 8.58 -34.73 -4.24
N PRO A 547 8.77 -34.14 -5.46
CA PRO A 547 8.04 -34.54 -6.66
C PRO A 547 8.10 -36.04 -7.00
N THR A 548 9.08 -36.78 -6.46
CA THR A 548 9.20 -38.23 -6.58
C THR A 548 8.10 -39.01 -5.82
N ILE A 549 7.55 -38.45 -4.72
CA ILE A 549 6.52 -39.10 -3.90
C ILE A 549 5.14 -39.02 -4.57
N VAL A 550 4.86 -37.93 -5.28
CA VAL A 550 3.59 -37.74 -6.02
C VAL A 550 3.49 -38.72 -7.20
N ALA A 551 4.61 -39.00 -7.87
CA ALA A 551 4.67 -40.02 -8.93
C ALA A 551 4.47 -41.45 -8.40
N ALA A 552 4.96 -41.75 -7.20
CA ALA A 552 4.80 -43.07 -6.58
C ALA A 552 3.38 -43.32 -6.04
N ALA A 553 2.68 -42.27 -5.57
CA ALA A 553 1.31 -42.39 -5.06
C ALA A 553 0.24 -42.59 -6.15
N ALA A 554 0.59 -42.37 -7.43
CA ALA A 554 -0.30 -42.58 -8.58
C ALA A 554 -0.30 -44.03 -9.12
N ALA A 555 0.52 -44.91 -8.56
CA ALA A 555 0.60 -46.32 -8.95
C ALA A 555 -0.31 -47.19 -8.07
N THR A 556 -1.55 -47.40 -8.50
CA THR A 556 -2.44 -48.40 -7.89
C THR A 556 -2.16 -49.75 -8.53
N SER A 557 -1.57 -50.70 -7.79
CA SER A 557 -1.42 -52.07 -8.26
C SER A 557 -2.75 -52.82 -8.13
N VAL A 558 -3.41 -53.09 -9.25
CA VAL A 558 -4.55 -54.03 -9.30
C VAL A 558 -3.99 -55.42 -9.65
N THR A 559 -4.15 -56.38 -8.74
CA THR A 559 -3.82 -57.78 -9.00
C THR A 559 -5.04 -58.47 -9.60
N SER A 560 -4.96 -58.82 -10.88
CA SER A 560 -5.89 -59.77 -11.52
C SER A 560 -5.60 -61.20 -11.03
N GLU A 561 -6.63 -62.05 -10.93
CA GLU A 561 -6.52 -63.44 -10.46
C GLU A 561 -5.61 -64.34 -11.33
N ASP A 562 -5.21 -63.88 -12.51
CA ASP A 562 -4.28 -64.58 -13.40
C ASP A 562 -2.85 -64.00 -13.37
N GLY A 563 -2.28 -63.73 -12.18
CA GLY A 563 -0.84 -63.58 -11.96
C GLY A 563 -0.05 -62.56 -12.83
N ASN A 564 -0.70 -61.76 -13.65
CA ASN A 564 -0.07 -60.88 -14.62
C ASN A 564 -0.24 -59.42 -14.16
N VAL A 565 0.86 -58.79 -13.80
CA VAL A 565 0.89 -57.39 -13.36
C VAL A 565 0.79 -56.50 -14.59
N THR A 566 -0.42 -56.14 -14.99
CA THR A 566 -0.62 -55.05 -15.96
C THR A 566 -0.55 -53.72 -15.22
N THR A 567 0.52 -52.96 -15.46
CA THR A 567 0.62 -51.56 -15.04
C THR A 567 -0.26 -50.74 -15.97
N GLU A 568 -1.52 -50.51 -15.61
CA GLU A 568 -2.29 -49.45 -16.27
C GLU A 568 -1.63 -48.12 -15.91
N VAL A 569 -1.12 -47.42 -16.92
CA VAL A 569 -0.63 -46.05 -16.80
C VAL A 569 -1.83 -45.20 -16.39
N SER A 570 -1.94 -44.95 -15.08
CA SER A 570 -2.90 -44.03 -14.48
C SER A 570 -2.89 -42.73 -15.30
N LYS A 571 -4.07 -42.34 -15.81
CA LYS A 571 -4.27 -41.10 -16.58
C LYS A 571 -3.50 -39.98 -15.91
N LYS A 572 -2.67 -39.27 -16.69
CA LYS A 572 -1.98 -38.02 -16.31
C LYS A 572 -2.96 -37.22 -15.43
N PRO A 573 -2.59 -36.78 -14.22
CA PRO A 573 -3.53 -36.10 -13.32
C PRO A 573 -4.16 -34.95 -14.10
N GLU A 574 -5.49 -34.99 -14.24
CA GLU A 574 -6.23 -34.05 -15.06
C GLU A 574 -6.11 -32.67 -14.40
N VAL A 575 -5.38 -31.76 -15.06
CA VAL A 575 -5.24 -30.38 -14.59
C VAL A 575 -6.61 -29.72 -14.66
N ILE A 576 -7.14 -29.28 -13.52
CA ILE A 576 -8.42 -28.58 -13.45
C ILE A 576 -8.20 -27.14 -13.91
N ARG A 577 -8.89 -26.73 -14.98
CA ARG A 577 -8.83 -25.36 -15.48
C ARG A 577 -10.03 -24.53 -15.03
N VAL A 578 -9.71 -23.35 -14.50
CA VAL A 578 -10.66 -22.30 -14.16
C VAL A 578 -10.51 -21.22 -15.20
N CYS A 579 -11.48 -21.11 -16.09
CA CYS A 579 -11.37 -20.24 -17.24
C CYS A 579 -12.04 -18.88 -17.00
N VAL A 580 -11.45 -17.83 -17.57
CA VAL A 580 -12.03 -16.48 -17.60
C VAL A 580 -11.83 -15.87 -18.99
N GLY A 581 -12.85 -15.19 -19.49
CA GLY A 581 -12.83 -14.51 -20.79
C GLY A 581 -12.85 -13.00 -20.61
N LYS A 582 -13.98 -12.37 -20.92
CA LYS A 582 -14.19 -10.90 -20.92
C LYS A 582 -13.87 -10.16 -19.62
N GLU A 583 -13.73 -10.86 -18.50
CA GLU A 583 -13.43 -10.30 -17.17
C GLU A 583 -11.97 -10.51 -16.72
N TRP A 584 -11.08 -10.97 -17.61
CA TRP A 584 -9.69 -11.31 -17.30
C TRP A 584 -8.88 -10.17 -16.67
N TYR A 585 -9.17 -8.91 -17.02
CA TYR A 585 -8.42 -7.73 -16.57
C TYR A 585 -8.73 -7.31 -15.13
N ARG A 586 -9.72 -7.91 -14.47
CA ARG A 586 -10.10 -7.55 -13.10
C ARG A 586 -9.17 -8.17 -12.08
N PHE A 587 -9.35 -9.46 -11.79
CA PHE A 587 -8.54 -10.14 -10.78
C PHE A 587 -8.64 -11.68 -10.84
N PRO A 588 -7.92 -12.36 -11.73
CA PRO A 588 -7.83 -13.81 -11.72
C PRO A 588 -6.41 -14.26 -11.33
N SER A 589 -6.14 -14.49 -10.04
CA SER A 589 -4.80 -14.94 -9.58
C SER A 589 -4.80 -16.37 -9.08
N HIS A 590 -3.70 -17.09 -9.33
CA HIS A 590 -3.47 -18.44 -8.82
C HIS A 590 -3.42 -18.54 -7.29
N TYR A 591 -3.19 -17.43 -6.57
CA TYR A 591 -3.32 -17.41 -5.10
C TYR A 591 -4.73 -17.75 -4.59
N PHE A 592 -5.75 -17.59 -5.44
CA PHE A 592 -7.16 -17.85 -5.13
C PHE A 592 -7.65 -19.21 -5.63
N LEU A 593 -6.75 -20.00 -6.21
CA LEU A 593 -7.06 -21.33 -6.72
C LEU A 593 -6.44 -22.40 -5.80
N PRO A 594 -7.13 -23.54 -5.58
CA PRO A 594 -6.55 -24.65 -4.85
C PRO A 594 -5.40 -25.30 -5.63
N GLU A 595 -4.55 -26.06 -4.94
CA GLU A 595 -3.45 -26.78 -5.59
C GLU A 595 -3.98 -27.78 -6.63
N GLY A 596 -3.35 -27.79 -7.82
CA GLY A 596 -3.78 -28.59 -8.97
C GLY A 596 -4.81 -27.92 -9.88
N ALA A 597 -5.34 -26.74 -9.50
CA ALA A 597 -6.11 -25.90 -10.40
C ALA A 597 -5.21 -24.83 -11.07
N LYS A 598 -5.44 -24.59 -12.37
CA LYS A 598 -4.78 -23.55 -13.16
C LYS A 598 -5.79 -22.57 -13.73
N LEU A 599 -5.38 -21.32 -13.85
CA LEU A 599 -6.16 -20.32 -14.58
C LEU A 599 -6.00 -20.55 -16.09
N GLY A 600 -7.11 -20.50 -16.82
CA GLY A 600 -7.13 -20.47 -18.28
C GLY A 600 -7.76 -19.18 -18.79
N LEU A 601 -7.26 -18.65 -19.90
CA LEU A 601 -7.86 -17.49 -20.56
C LEU A 601 -8.58 -17.96 -21.81
N ILE A 602 -9.87 -17.68 -21.94
CA ILE A 602 -10.64 -18.01 -23.15
C ILE A 602 -10.73 -16.79 -24.07
N LYS A 603 -10.94 -17.01 -25.37
CA LYS A 603 -11.08 -15.91 -26.33
C LYS A 603 -12.23 -14.99 -25.93
N SER A 604 -11.97 -13.69 -26.04
CA SER A 604 -12.89 -12.58 -25.79
C SER A 604 -12.69 -11.54 -26.89
N HIS A 605 -13.42 -10.43 -26.88
CA HIS A 605 -13.20 -9.31 -27.82
C HIS A 605 -11.87 -8.57 -27.60
N PHE A 606 -11.06 -9.00 -26.63
CA PHE A 606 -9.72 -8.49 -26.46
C PHE A 606 -8.78 -9.10 -27.52
N ASP A 607 -8.21 -8.23 -28.34
CA ASP A 607 -7.29 -8.56 -29.45
C ASP A 607 -5.85 -8.07 -29.15
N GLY A 608 -5.52 -7.91 -27.86
CA GLY A 608 -4.17 -7.59 -27.39
C GLY A 608 -3.42 -8.80 -26.87
N LEU A 609 -2.19 -8.61 -26.43
CA LEU A 609 -1.38 -9.67 -25.85
C LEU A 609 -1.86 -10.00 -24.43
N LEU A 610 -2.36 -11.23 -24.24
CA LEU A 610 -2.66 -11.79 -22.93
C LEU A 610 -1.42 -12.37 -22.27
N PRO A 611 -1.38 -12.47 -20.92
CA PRO A 611 -0.28 -13.12 -20.23
C PRO A 611 -0.25 -14.62 -20.55
N GLY A 612 0.96 -15.17 -20.67
CA GLY A 612 1.23 -16.58 -21.00
C GLY A 612 1.58 -17.39 -19.75
N GLU A 613 1.71 -18.71 -19.85
CA GLU A 613 2.14 -19.55 -18.72
C GLU A 613 3.67 -19.53 -18.59
N PHE A 614 4.20 -19.32 -17.37
CA PHE A 614 5.63 -19.48 -17.12
C PHE A 614 6.08 -20.93 -17.41
N LEU A 615 7.32 -21.09 -17.89
CA LEU A 615 7.93 -22.42 -18.02
C LEU A 615 8.11 -23.10 -16.65
N GLU A 616 7.38 -24.20 -16.42
CA GLU A 616 7.43 -25.00 -15.19
C GLU A 616 8.56 -26.05 -15.24
N SER A 617 9.18 -26.37 -14.10
CA SER A 617 10.34 -27.28 -14.02
C SER A 617 10.06 -28.70 -14.56
N THR A 618 8.83 -29.19 -14.47
CA THR A 618 8.44 -30.51 -15.00
C THR A 618 8.35 -30.53 -16.52
N ASN A 619 8.10 -29.38 -17.14
CA ASN A 619 8.03 -29.24 -18.61
C ASN A 619 9.41 -28.92 -19.19
N ALA A 620 10.25 -28.21 -18.43
CA ALA A 620 11.61 -27.86 -18.82
C ALA A 620 12.50 -29.07 -19.13
N SER A 621 12.31 -30.21 -18.44
CA SER A 621 13.02 -31.47 -18.73
C SER A 621 12.68 -32.09 -20.09
N ALA A 622 11.60 -31.67 -20.74
CA ALA A 622 11.21 -32.13 -22.08
C ALA A 622 11.64 -31.14 -23.19
N GLU A 623 11.90 -29.87 -22.88
CA GLU A 623 12.14 -28.80 -23.86
C GLU A 623 13.58 -28.24 -23.86
N LEU A 624 14.38 -28.48 -22.82
CA LEU A 624 15.79 -28.06 -22.77
C LEU A 624 16.71 -29.14 -23.36
N PRO A 625 17.67 -28.80 -24.25
CA PRO A 625 18.76 -29.71 -24.60
C PRO A 625 19.56 -30.04 -23.33
N LEU A 626 19.66 -31.34 -23.02
CA LEU A 626 20.40 -31.87 -21.88
C LEU A 626 21.85 -31.32 -21.87
N LEU A 627 22.13 -30.37 -20.97
CA LEU A 627 23.48 -30.23 -20.44
C LEU A 627 23.62 -31.26 -19.32
N GLU A 628 24.16 -32.39 -19.71
CA GLU A 628 24.48 -33.53 -18.87
C GLU A 628 25.59 -33.15 -17.89
N ASP A 629 25.24 -32.98 -16.61
CA ASP A 629 26.15 -33.16 -15.48
C ASP A 629 25.33 -33.43 -14.22
N GLN A 630 24.99 -34.72 -14.02
CA GLN A 630 24.48 -35.22 -12.75
C GLN A 630 25.68 -35.35 -11.77
N PRO A 631 25.69 -34.67 -10.60
CA PRO A 631 26.69 -34.97 -9.59
C PRO A 631 26.36 -36.32 -8.94
N SER A 632 27.30 -37.24 -9.06
CA SER A 632 27.34 -38.56 -8.43
C SER A 632 26.97 -38.54 -6.95
N ALA A 633 26.19 -39.54 -6.53
CA ALA A 633 25.55 -39.71 -5.22
C ALA A 633 26.49 -39.98 -4.02
N ASN A 634 27.76 -39.54 -4.06
CA ASN A 634 28.77 -39.85 -3.02
C ASN A 634 29.62 -38.66 -2.55
N ALA A 635 29.10 -37.42 -2.56
CA ALA A 635 29.80 -36.28 -1.96
C ALA A 635 29.33 -36.05 -0.50
N GLY A 636 30.24 -36.30 0.43
CA GLY A 636 30.03 -36.26 1.87
C GLY A 636 29.57 -34.91 2.43
N LYS A 637 29.02 -35.01 3.64
CA LYS A 637 28.52 -33.92 4.49
C LYS A 637 29.58 -32.85 4.71
N THR A 638 29.58 -31.80 3.90
CA THR A 638 30.26 -30.53 4.21
C THR A 638 29.22 -29.48 4.52
N HIS A 639 29.40 -28.81 5.67
CA HIS A 639 28.62 -27.67 6.15
C HIS A 639 28.21 -26.74 5.00
N GLN A 640 26.92 -26.67 4.67
CA GLN A 640 26.41 -25.71 3.71
C GLN A 640 26.06 -24.41 4.43
N PRO A 641 26.65 -23.26 4.04
CA PRO A 641 26.25 -21.97 4.58
C PRO A 641 24.86 -21.62 4.05
N PHE A 642 24.07 -20.90 4.87
CA PHE A 642 22.79 -20.24 4.56
C PHE A 642 22.43 -20.18 3.07
N ARG A 643 21.84 -21.26 2.51
CA ARG A 643 21.23 -21.23 1.19
C ARG A 643 19.81 -20.69 1.39
N ILE A 644 19.47 -19.62 0.67
CA ILE A 644 18.07 -19.29 0.33
C ILE A 644 17.42 -20.61 -0.07
N ASP A 645 16.25 -20.91 0.50
CA ASP A 645 15.57 -22.20 0.34
C ASP A 645 15.72 -22.71 -1.11
N TRP A 646 16.24 -23.94 -1.26
CA TRP A 646 16.58 -24.59 -2.54
C TRP A 646 15.44 -24.49 -3.56
N ARG A 647 14.19 -24.37 -3.07
CA ARG A 647 12.95 -24.17 -3.82
C ARG A 647 12.95 -22.93 -4.72
N TRP A 648 13.72 -21.89 -4.39
CA TRP A 648 13.68 -20.58 -5.07
C TRP A 648 14.90 -20.32 -5.95
N SER A 649 15.72 -21.36 -6.12
CA SER A 649 16.85 -21.31 -7.03
C SER A 649 16.36 -21.02 -8.45
N ALA A 650 17.07 -20.14 -9.16
CA ALA A 650 16.76 -19.84 -10.57
C ALA A 650 16.76 -21.13 -11.41
N ASP A 651 17.57 -22.12 -11.04
CA ASP A 651 17.67 -23.41 -11.72
C ASP A 651 16.38 -24.26 -11.58
N ARG A 652 15.59 -24.06 -10.53
CA ARG A 652 14.25 -24.68 -10.34
C ARG A 652 13.10 -23.79 -10.81
N ARG A 653 13.42 -22.62 -11.34
CA ARG A 653 12.49 -21.62 -11.89
C ARG A 653 12.96 -21.23 -13.29
N PRO A 654 13.00 -22.19 -14.25
CA PRO A 654 13.59 -21.97 -15.57
C PRO A 654 12.94 -20.82 -16.34
N GLY A 655 11.65 -20.56 -16.10
CA GLY A 655 10.90 -19.41 -16.62
C GLY A 655 11.51 -18.04 -16.29
N THR A 656 12.28 -17.91 -15.20
CA THR A 656 12.96 -16.63 -14.88
C THR A 656 14.04 -16.22 -15.88
N SER A 657 14.52 -17.18 -16.68
CA SER A 657 15.60 -17.00 -17.67
C SER A 657 15.23 -17.48 -19.07
N TYR A 658 14.02 -18.05 -19.24
CA TYR A 658 13.53 -18.53 -20.52
C TYR A 658 13.04 -17.36 -21.36
N ILE A 659 13.29 -17.41 -22.67
CA ILE A 659 12.76 -16.42 -23.61
C ILE A 659 11.52 -17.04 -24.27
N PRO A 660 10.30 -16.64 -23.87
CA PRO A 660 9.08 -17.16 -24.49
C PRO A 660 8.99 -16.75 -25.96
N LEU A 661 8.73 -17.74 -26.83
CA LEU A 661 8.63 -17.54 -28.29
C LEU A 661 7.38 -16.74 -28.69
N LEU A 662 6.34 -16.78 -27.85
CA LEU A 662 4.99 -16.27 -28.14
C LEU A 662 4.70 -14.95 -27.40
N MET A 663 5.75 -14.21 -27.03
CA MET A 663 5.64 -12.90 -26.38
C MET A 663 6.14 -11.79 -27.31
N ASN A 664 5.42 -10.68 -27.37
CA ASN A 664 5.79 -9.50 -28.16
C ASN A 664 5.64 -8.22 -27.33
N ASN A 665 6.44 -7.18 -27.62
CA ASN A 665 6.36 -5.88 -26.96
C ASN A 665 5.45 -4.89 -27.69
N GLU A 666 4.63 -5.35 -28.63
CA GLU A 666 3.76 -4.53 -29.48
C GLU A 666 2.27 -4.68 -29.12
N ASN A 667 1.97 -5.42 -28.04
CA ASN A 667 0.61 -5.74 -27.61
C ASN A 667 -0.23 -6.44 -28.71
N LYS A 668 0.39 -7.26 -29.55
CA LYS A 668 -0.28 -8.05 -30.60
C LYS A 668 -0.86 -9.33 -30.00
N GLU A 669 -2.08 -9.68 -30.41
CA GLU A 669 -2.75 -10.92 -30.03
C GLU A 669 -1.91 -12.15 -30.37
N VAL A 670 -1.99 -13.16 -29.50
CA VAL A 670 -1.37 -14.47 -29.67
C VAL A 670 -2.42 -15.52 -29.32
N HIS A 671 -2.86 -16.30 -30.31
CA HIS A 671 -3.98 -17.23 -30.14
C HIS A 671 -3.63 -18.44 -29.27
N GLU A 672 -2.36 -18.82 -29.21
CA GLU A 672 -1.85 -19.92 -28.41
C GLU A 672 -1.96 -19.68 -26.90
N HIS A 673 -2.17 -18.43 -26.47
CA HIS A 673 -2.43 -18.10 -25.07
C HIS A 673 -3.86 -18.45 -24.64
N TYR A 674 -4.76 -18.75 -25.59
CA TYR A 674 -6.13 -19.14 -25.27
C TYR A 674 -6.23 -20.62 -24.92
N THR A 675 -6.95 -20.88 -23.83
CA THR A 675 -7.44 -22.20 -23.47
C THR A 675 -8.73 -22.50 -24.24
N PRO A 676 -8.83 -23.63 -24.96
CA PRO A 676 -10.10 -24.06 -25.55
C PRO A 676 -11.17 -24.28 -24.48
N LEU A 677 -12.40 -23.83 -24.73
CA LEU A 677 -13.50 -23.88 -23.77
C LEU A 677 -13.80 -25.31 -23.29
N GLU A 678 -13.55 -26.31 -24.14
CA GLU A 678 -13.75 -27.73 -23.84
C GLU A 678 -12.79 -28.24 -22.77
N GLN A 679 -11.68 -27.54 -22.52
CA GLN A 679 -10.72 -27.88 -21.47
C GLN A 679 -11.07 -27.22 -20.13
N CYS A 680 -12.10 -26.37 -20.07
CA CYS A 680 -12.51 -25.65 -18.88
C CYS A 680 -13.51 -26.48 -18.05
N GLN A 681 -13.12 -26.91 -16.84
CA GLN A 681 -14.04 -27.53 -15.87
C GLN A 681 -14.82 -26.48 -15.07
N TYR A 682 -14.22 -25.30 -14.89
CA TYR A 682 -14.83 -24.16 -14.22
C TYR A 682 -14.74 -22.91 -15.09
N LEU A 683 -15.70 -22.01 -14.94
CA LEU A 683 -15.78 -20.74 -15.67
C LEU A 683 -16.14 -19.61 -14.72
N VAL A 684 -15.44 -18.49 -14.82
CA VAL A 684 -15.80 -17.22 -14.18
C VAL A 684 -16.33 -16.28 -15.25
N ASP A 685 -17.56 -15.82 -15.09
CA ASP A 685 -18.24 -14.97 -16.08
C ASP A 685 -19.15 -13.93 -15.39
N LEU A 686 -19.44 -12.85 -16.12
CA LEU A 686 -20.34 -11.76 -15.72
C LEU A 686 -21.51 -11.66 -16.70
N ASP A 687 -22.72 -11.88 -16.22
CA ASP A 687 -23.94 -11.76 -17.03
C ASP A 687 -24.80 -10.57 -16.59
N TYR A 688 -24.95 -9.59 -17.48
CA TYR A 688 -25.85 -8.45 -17.27
C TYR A 688 -27.25 -8.77 -17.80
N SER A 689 -27.98 -9.64 -17.09
CA SER A 689 -29.33 -10.07 -17.47
C SER A 689 -30.28 -8.90 -17.71
N GLY A 690 -30.17 -7.82 -16.93
CA GLY A 690 -30.99 -6.61 -17.07
C GLY A 690 -30.77 -5.77 -18.34
N ARG A 691 -29.75 -6.09 -19.16
CA ARG A 691 -29.54 -5.45 -20.48
C ARG A 691 -30.41 -6.06 -21.57
N TYR A 692 -30.83 -7.30 -21.40
CA TYR A 692 -31.55 -8.05 -22.43
C TYR A 692 -33.03 -8.07 -22.05
N THR A 693 -33.87 -7.48 -22.91
CA THR A 693 -35.33 -7.68 -22.79
C THR A 693 -35.69 -9.01 -23.45
N ASP A 694 -36.76 -9.67 -23.01
CA ASP A 694 -37.26 -10.95 -23.57
C ASP A 694 -37.59 -10.90 -25.09
N LYS A 695 -37.40 -9.75 -25.76
CA LYS A 695 -37.71 -9.50 -27.17
C LYS A 695 -36.53 -9.03 -28.03
N GLU A 696 -35.34 -8.82 -27.46
CA GLU A 696 -34.13 -8.60 -28.28
C GLU A 696 -33.60 -9.96 -28.77
N ASP A 697 -34.24 -10.40 -29.86
CA ASP A 697 -33.71 -11.13 -30.99
C ASP A 697 -32.47 -12.00 -30.71
N SER A 698 -32.74 -13.32 -30.63
CA SER A 698 -31.78 -14.42 -30.73
C SER A 698 -30.98 -14.45 -32.04
N THR A 699 -31.05 -13.39 -32.86
CA THR A 699 -30.41 -13.24 -34.18
C THR A 699 -29.02 -12.59 -34.11
N THR A 700 -28.61 -12.02 -32.97
CA THR A 700 -27.26 -11.47 -32.74
C THR A 700 -26.62 -12.03 -31.47
N ALA A 701 -26.64 -13.37 -31.32
CA ALA A 701 -25.85 -14.02 -30.28
C ALA A 701 -24.36 -13.75 -30.54
N ASP A 702 -23.70 -13.09 -29.59
CA ASP A 702 -22.25 -12.88 -29.63
C ASP A 702 -21.55 -14.25 -29.62
N LEU A 703 -20.91 -14.58 -30.74
CA LEU A 703 -20.25 -15.87 -30.94
C LEU A 703 -18.92 -15.94 -30.17
N ILE A 704 -18.30 -14.80 -29.85
CA ILE A 704 -17.02 -14.72 -29.16
C ILE A 704 -17.25 -14.70 -27.65
N GLU A 705 -18.20 -13.88 -27.18
CA GLU A 705 -18.56 -13.75 -25.76
C GLU A 705 -20.02 -14.16 -25.50
N PRO A 706 -20.39 -15.44 -25.72
CA PRO A 706 -21.74 -15.90 -25.46
C PRO A 706 -22.09 -15.79 -23.97
N ARG A 707 -23.38 -15.74 -23.68
CA ARG A 707 -23.90 -15.69 -22.30
C ARG A 707 -23.80 -17.06 -21.63
N TYR A 708 -22.59 -17.49 -21.29
CA TYR A 708 -22.32 -18.83 -20.75
C TYR A 708 -23.20 -19.19 -19.55
N LEU A 709 -23.47 -18.22 -18.67
CA LEU A 709 -24.28 -18.41 -17.46
C LEU A 709 -25.79 -18.63 -17.73
N GLN A 710 -26.26 -18.46 -18.97
CA GLN A 710 -27.63 -18.76 -19.39
C GLN A 710 -27.79 -20.17 -19.95
N ASP A 711 -26.70 -20.79 -20.43
CA ASP A 711 -26.68 -22.17 -20.88
C ASP A 711 -26.67 -23.12 -19.67
N LYS A 712 -27.88 -23.39 -19.13
CA LYS A 712 -28.10 -24.28 -17.98
C LYS A 712 -27.84 -25.74 -18.30
N GLU A 713 -27.68 -26.12 -19.57
CA GLU A 713 -27.36 -27.50 -19.96
C GLU A 713 -25.86 -27.76 -19.77
N LYS A 714 -25.01 -26.79 -20.13
CA LYS A 714 -23.55 -26.91 -19.99
C LYS A 714 -23.01 -26.43 -18.65
N TRP A 715 -23.61 -25.39 -18.05
CA TRP A 715 -23.04 -24.73 -16.87
C TRP A 715 -23.98 -24.77 -15.67
N GLU A 716 -23.40 -25.07 -14.50
CA GLU A 716 -24.04 -25.01 -13.21
C GLU A 716 -23.43 -23.85 -12.40
N ARG A 717 -24.26 -22.88 -12.01
CA ARG A 717 -23.81 -21.76 -11.17
C ARG A 717 -23.53 -22.27 -9.74
N LEU A 718 -22.30 -22.12 -9.27
CA LEU A 718 -21.91 -22.53 -7.92
C LEU A 718 -22.02 -21.39 -6.90
N TYR A 719 -21.54 -20.21 -7.29
CA TYR A 719 -21.60 -19.02 -6.46
C TYR A 719 -21.70 -17.79 -7.35
N CYS A 720 -22.61 -16.89 -7.03
CA CYS A 720 -22.82 -15.64 -7.74
C CYS A 720 -22.95 -14.49 -6.75
N THR A 721 -22.45 -13.32 -7.14
CA THR A 721 -22.64 -12.08 -6.41
C THR A 721 -22.89 -10.93 -7.39
N THR A 722 -23.43 -9.84 -6.88
CA THR A 722 -23.90 -8.72 -7.71
C THR A 722 -22.75 -7.81 -8.14
N PHE A 723 -22.80 -7.35 -9.39
CA PHE A 723 -21.89 -6.35 -9.94
C PHE A 723 -22.70 -5.23 -10.60
N LEU A 724 -22.43 -3.96 -10.28
CA LEU A 724 -23.28 -2.85 -10.73
C LEU A 724 -23.21 -2.68 -12.26
N ASP A 725 -24.37 -2.66 -12.90
CA ASP A 725 -24.46 -2.34 -14.32
C ASP A 725 -24.44 -0.82 -14.55
N THR A 726 -23.35 -0.32 -15.14
CA THR A 726 -23.17 1.11 -15.40
C THR A 726 -23.90 1.62 -16.64
N THR A 727 -24.48 0.75 -17.46
CA THR A 727 -25.11 1.11 -18.74
C THR A 727 -26.62 1.13 -18.71
N VAL A 728 -27.26 0.75 -17.60
CA VAL A 728 -28.73 0.74 -17.44
C VAL A 728 -29.15 1.24 -16.05
N GLY A 729 -30.45 1.54 -15.90
CA GLY A 729 -31.03 2.03 -14.64
C GLY A 729 -30.27 3.21 -14.01
N ALA A 730 -30.25 3.23 -12.68
CA ALA A 730 -29.54 4.25 -11.91
C ALA A 730 -28.01 4.23 -12.11
N GLY A 731 -27.44 3.11 -12.55
CA GLY A 731 -26.01 2.99 -12.83
C GLY A 731 -25.53 3.91 -13.94
N ARG A 732 -26.43 4.39 -14.82
CA ARG A 732 -26.10 5.44 -15.81
C ARG A 732 -25.74 6.78 -15.18
N HIS A 733 -26.14 7.05 -13.96
CA HIS A 733 -25.90 8.34 -13.32
C HIS A 733 -24.47 8.40 -12.73
N PRO A 734 -23.60 9.35 -13.12
CA PRO A 734 -22.20 9.38 -12.68
C PRO A 734 -22.00 9.39 -11.16
N LEU A 735 -22.87 10.10 -10.43
CA LEU A 735 -22.79 10.14 -8.96
C LEU A 735 -23.10 8.78 -8.32
N ILE A 736 -23.98 7.97 -8.92
CA ILE A 736 -24.33 6.64 -8.39
C ILE A 736 -23.17 5.67 -8.61
N ARG A 737 -22.44 5.80 -9.74
CA ARG A 737 -21.22 5.01 -9.98
C ARG A 737 -20.10 5.38 -9.02
N ALA A 738 -19.95 6.67 -8.76
CA ALA A 738 -18.81 7.22 -8.03
C ALA A 738 -18.96 7.18 -6.50
N PHE A 739 -20.18 7.25 -5.98
CA PHE A 739 -20.46 7.42 -4.55
C PHE A 739 -21.59 6.51 -4.08
N TRP A 740 -21.46 6.05 -2.83
CA TRP A 740 -22.51 5.29 -2.19
C TRP A 740 -23.66 6.22 -1.82
N ILE A 741 -24.83 5.95 -2.41
CA ILE A 741 -26.06 6.73 -2.23
C ILE A 741 -27.19 5.75 -1.85
N PRO A 742 -27.92 5.99 -0.74
CA PRO A 742 -29.06 5.18 -0.34
C PRO A 742 -30.14 5.08 -1.42
N ASP A 743 -30.82 3.94 -1.54
CA ASP A 743 -31.76 3.66 -2.63
C ASP A 743 -32.89 4.68 -2.76
N LYS A 744 -33.44 5.17 -1.65
CA LYS A 744 -34.49 6.21 -1.67
C LYS A 744 -34.02 7.50 -2.35
N ILE A 745 -32.77 7.89 -2.09
CA ILE A 745 -32.15 9.08 -2.68
C ILE A 745 -31.77 8.78 -4.13
N THR A 746 -31.26 7.57 -4.41
CA THR A 746 -30.97 7.11 -5.77
C THR A 746 -32.19 7.25 -6.66
N VAL A 747 -33.33 6.68 -6.28
CA VAL A 747 -34.59 6.75 -7.03
C VAL A 747 -35.03 8.19 -7.24
N ALA A 748 -34.89 9.07 -6.23
CA ALA A 748 -35.22 10.48 -6.37
C ALA A 748 -34.30 11.21 -7.37
N LEU A 749 -32.99 10.97 -7.31
CA LEU A 749 -31.99 11.59 -8.20
C LEU A 749 -32.11 11.11 -9.65
N THR A 750 -32.48 9.85 -9.86
CA THR A 750 -32.54 9.20 -11.17
C THR A 750 -33.95 9.16 -11.76
N ARG A 751 -34.86 10.00 -11.25
CA ARG A 751 -36.24 10.14 -11.76
C ARG A 751 -37.03 8.82 -11.75
N GLY A 752 -36.92 8.05 -10.68
CA GLY A 752 -37.65 6.79 -10.49
C GLY A 752 -36.84 5.53 -10.78
N GLN A 753 -35.59 5.63 -11.24
CA GLN A 753 -34.79 4.45 -11.62
C GLN A 753 -34.04 3.84 -10.43
N THR A 754 -34.02 2.51 -10.33
CA THR A 754 -33.27 1.76 -9.32
C THR A 754 -31.90 1.31 -9.85
N LYS A 755 -31.00 0.92 -8.95
CA LYS A 755 -29.74 0.25 -9.34
C LYS A 755 -30.07 -1.10 -9.97
N VAL A 756 -29.39 -1.42 -11.07
CA VAL A 756 -29.52 -2.69 -11.79
C VAL A 756 -28.19 -3.41 -11.69
N TRP A 757 -28.24 -4.72 -11.49
CA TRP A 757 -27.08 -5.55 -11.16
C TRP A 757 -26.93 -6.66 -12.20
N GLY A 758 -25.69 -6.95 -12.56
CA GLY A 758 -25.30 -8.19 -13.24
C GLY A 758 -24.88 -9.27 -12.24
N ASP A 759 -24.94 -10.52 -12.68
CA ASP A 759 -24.50 -11.69 -11.92
C ASP A 759 -23.05 -12.02 -12.29
N TYR A 760 -22.12 -11.80 -11.36
CA TYR A 760 -20.74 -12.28 -11.49
C TYR A 760 -20.65 -13.65 -10.81
N CYS A 761 -20.37 -14.71 -11.57
CA CYS A 761 -20.51 -16.08 -11.09
C CYS A 761 -19.26 -16.94 -11.34
N LEU A 762 -19.00 -17.84 -10.39
CA LEU A 762 -18.27 -19.08 -10.63
C LEU A 762 -19.27 -20.15 -11.06
N ALA A 763 -19.04 -20.75 -12.21
CA ALA A 763 -19.81 -21.86 -12.75
C ALA A 763 -18.94 -23.11 -12.93
N ARG A 764 -19.55 -24.27 -12.81
CA ARG A 764 -18.96 -25.58 -13.07
C ARG A 764 -19.58 -26.17 -14.33
N ARG A 765 -18.74 -26.78 -15.17
CA ARG A 765 -19.22 -27.51 -16.34
C ARG A 765 -19.93 -28.80 -15.90
N LYS A 766 -21.13 -29.02 -16.41
CA LYS A 766 -21.87 -30.27 -16.18
C LYS A 766 -21.24 -31.39 -17.02
N ALA A 767 -21.18 -32.58 -16.43
CA ALA A 767 -20.76 -33.77 -17.17
C ALA A 767 -21.73 -33.99 -18.34
N THR A 768 -21.19 -34.11 -19.55
CA THR A 768 -22.00 -34.49 -20.71
C THR A 768 -22.58 -35.88 -20.45
N PRO A 769 -23.90 -36.10 -20.53
CA PRO A 769 -24.45 -37.44 -20.36
C PRO A 769 -23.81 -38.33 -21.42
N SER A 770 -23.08 -39.36 -20.97
CA SER A 770 -22.54 -40.39 -21.86
C SER A 770 -23.72 -40.96 -22.64
N HIS A 771 -23.73 -40.77 -23.97
CA HIS A 771 -24.64 -41.52 -24.81
C HIS A 771 -24.46 -43.01 -24.47
N PRO A 772 -25.53 -43.75 -24.15
CA PRO A 772 -25.41 -45.19 -24.00
C PRO A 772 -24.89 -45.72 -25.32
N SER A 773 -23.71 -46.34 -25.27
CA SER A 773 -23.14 -47.08 -26.39
C SER A 773 -24.24 -47.98 -26.96
N SER A 774 -24.63 -47.70 -28.21
CA SER A 774 -25.53 -48.57 -28.95
C SER A 774 -24.94 -49.98 -28.95
N PRO A 775 -25.70 -51.02 -28.58
CA PRO A 775 -25.19 -52.37 -28.64
C PRO A 775 -25.03 -52.74 -30.11
N VAL A 776 -23.80 -53.00 -30.53
CA VAL A 776 -23.50 -53.73 -31.77
C VAL A 776 -22.71 -54.97 -31.39
#